data_AF-A0A7W3J744-F1
#
_entry.id   AF-A0A7W3J744-F1
#
_cell.length_a   1.000
_cell.length_b   1.000
_cell.length_c   1.000
_cell.angle_alpha   90.00
_cell.angle_beta   90.00
_cell.angle_gamma   90.00
#
_symmetry.space_group_name_H-M   'P 1'
#
loop_
_entity.id
_entity.type
_entity.pdbx_description
1 polymer ?
#
loop_
_entity_poly.entity_id
_entity_poly.type
_entity_poly.pdbx_seq_one_letter_code
_entity_poly.pdbx_strand_id
1 'polypeptide(L)'
;MPEALLTSAGRAGRGAPGAHVAPGARVAPGARVAPGARVAEAFPLADVAVTGGVFTRARDQMLHLARVYPVDRLLAVFRANAGLDTRGARPPGGWEDFGHPDEDAWGPDDYPGREAAPTANLLRGHYAGHFLSMLALAAGGADGADGAVVRDELRAKVDAMVEGLREVQEALAASGRYSHPGFLAAYGEWQFSRLEGLAPYGEIWAPYYTCHKIMAGLLDAHRHTGSGVALEIAAEMGRWVHGRLSVLPAEQRAAMWALYIAGEAGGMNEVLCDLAVLTGDDVFVETARLFDLDTMLDFAAAGRDELDGMHANQHAATLLGYLALGDLTGQARYTDAVVNLWDMLVPGRTYAHGGSGENELWGPAGAVAGDIGNRNAETCVTYNMLKIARALFERTGEARFADYYERAVTNQVLGSRRDVGSDDSPEVTYMFPVHPGALREWDNVGTCCGGTGLENHVKYQDSVYFRSVGSGGGAGGVGAAGAADAAGAVGDGAVGAGTRGAEAAGGGVRTVWVNLYVASTAVWAEEDVRLTQETAYPLEGRSRILVDARGDLDLRLRVPGWVTGSPVSDVQVPGGTCTSDTGAPRFRVRVDGEAQSVRADGGYVSLRRDWRPGTVVEIEMPLTLREVPTPDDTSVVSLELGPTVLLARSAATTWLPVQAATWRRLDGTLDAPLTPADDGTWRLGDLVLEPTWSGSDARYHMYLRRADARIAFAGTDPAADSGVPNAARADGRTFLDVLWSDGGFADRAEFLEAVLRATHEFVDLGLLSAAEGRAVLVAAARSEVGRKGGGFAVGQEGGRSDVGQESGRHAVGRESARFDVAHESGREPEAAAAEAAAAEEASLLSRAPTAAHDGSAPRVEIVPGAAPGVSGWYLRPAELTVTARADAGEPAVEIQVDDGPWAPAGQTPLVLADGVHTVTARAVDGQGRERRVVREVSVDTKPPRTKVTTKRLGPRGVEINLTAADDVSGVDSIRWKGPDTFWATFAEPFSRALSDVPQVIEFAATDRAGNQEPVRTLVLPPADAD
;
A
#
# COMPACT_ATOMS: atom_id res chain seq x y z
N MET A 1 17.70 19.28 34.61
CA MET A 1 17.23 18.62 35.86
C MET A 1 16.29 19.56 36.59
N PRO A 2 15.21 19.10 37.26
CA PRO A 2 14.94 17.71 37.66
C PRO A 2 14.07 17.01 36.59
N GLU A 3 14.39 15.85 36.03
CA GLU A 3 14.62 14.50 36.59
C GLU A 3 13.41 13.96 37.38
N ALA A 4 12.45 13.34 36.68
CA ALA A 4 11.64 12.19 37.12
C ALA A 4 10.46 11.94 36.16
N LEU A 5 10.50 10.86 35.37
CA LEU A 5 9.42 9.90 35.05
C LEU A 5 9.79 9.07 33.80
N LEU A 6 10.76 8.18 33.97
CA LEU A 6 11.02 7.01 33.12
C LEU A 6 11.19 5.83 34.07
N THR A 7 10.12 5.04 34.26
CA THR A 7 10.05 3.65 34.76
C THR A 7 8.56 3.38 34.99
N SER A 8 7.87 2.49 34.27
CA SER A 8 8.02 1.06 34.36
C SER A 8 7.36 0.33 33.17
N ALA A 9 8.16 -0.29 32.32
CA ALA A 9 7.71 -1.41 31.49
C ALA A 9 7.83 -2.69 32.34
N GLY A 10 6.69 -3.28 32.71
CA GLY A 10 6.62 -4.54 33.43
C GLY A 10 7.01 -5.70 32.52
N ARG A 11 8.05 -6.44 32.91
CA ARG A 11 8.43 -7.74 32.33
C ARG A 11 7.30 -8.76 32.55
N ALA A 12 6.64 -9.19 31.48
CA ALA A 12 5.92 -10.47 31.44
C ALA A 12 6.87 -11.60 31.00
N GLY A 13 6.68 -12.78 31.59
CA GLY A 13 7.59 -13.92 31.56
C GLY A 13 7.68 -14.64 30.22
N ARG A 14 8.86 -15.24 29.97
CA ARG A 14 9.23 -15.99 28.77
C ARG A 14 8.50 -17.34 28.70
N GLY A 15 7.71 -17.55 27.65
CA GLY A 15 7.39 -18.85 27.05
C GLY A 15 8.36 -19.15 25.89
N ALA A 16 8.72 -20.41 25.68
CA ALA A 16 9.76 -20.85 24.74
C ALA A 16 9.35 -20.71 23.25
N PRO A 17 10.31 -20.55 22.31
CA PRO A 17 10.04 -20.08 20.96
C PRO A 17 9.73 -21.21 19.96
N GLY A 18 8.67 -21.02 19.17
CA GLY A 18 8.50 -21.67 17.87
C GLY A 18 9.19 -20.82 16.80
N ALA A 19 10.12 -21.42 16.05
CA ALA A 19 10.84 -20.91 14.88
C ALA A 19 10.82 -19.38 14.65
N HIS A 20 11.54 -18.63 15.48
CA HIS A 20 11.98 -17.28 15.12
C HIS A 20 12.91 -17.37 13.91
N VAL A 21 12.62 -16.61 12.85
CA VAL A 21 13.69 -16.15 11.95
C VAL A 21 14.66 -15.36 12.83
N ALA A 22 15.89 -15.83 12.95
CA ALA A 22 16.89 -15.22 13.82
C ALA A 22 17.12 -13.75 13.42
N PRO A 23 17.30 -12.82 14.39
CA PRO A 23 17.79 -11.49 14.07
C PRO A 23 19.18 -11.65 13.44
N GLY A 24 19.31 -11.26 12.18
CA GLY A 24 20.53 -11.44 11.38
C GLY A 24 20.47 -12.54 10.31
N ALA A 25 19.28 -13.04 9.93
CA ALA A 25 19.16 -13.84 8.71
C ALA A 25 19.61 -13.00 7.51
N ARG A 26 20.73 -13.40 6.87
CA ARG A 26 21.17 -12.83 5.60
C ARG A 26 20.05 -13.03 4.59
N VAL A 27 19.43 -11.94 4.13
CA VAL A 27 18.61 -11.95 2.92
C VAL A 27 19.49 -12.50 1.80
N ALA A 28 19.00 -13.49 1.06
CA ALA A 28 19.74 -14.01 -0.09
C ALA A 28 20.04 -12.84 -1.04
N PRO A 29 21.26 -12.72 -1.60
CA PRO A 29 21.60 -11.57 -2.42
C PRO A 29 20.66 -11.48 -3.62
N GLY A 30 19.86 -10.42 -3.67
CA GLY A 30 19.04 -10.07 -4.83
C GLY A 30 19.91 -9.85 -6.08
N ALA A 31 19.27 -9.77 -7.25
CA ALA A 31 19.96 -9.48 -8.49
C ALA A 31 20.80 -8.20 -8.35
N ARG A 32 22.12 -8.29 -8.59
CA ARG A 32 23.00 -7.13 -8.52
C ARG A 32 22.69 -6.19 -9.67
N VAL A 33 22.33 -4.96 -9.35
CA VAL A 33 22.10 -3.90 -10.34
C VAL A 33 23.42 -3.19 -10.58
N ALA A 34 24.00 -3.37 -11.76
CA ALA A 34 25.21 -2.64 -12.13
C ALA A 34 24.90 -1.14 -12.28
N PRO A 35 25.76 -0.24 -11.77
CA PRO A 35 25.60 1.20 -11.97
C PRO A 35 25.43 1.57 -13.45
N GLY A 36 24.45 2.41 -13.76
CA GLY A 36 24.15 2.87 -15.12
C GLY A 36 23.44 1.85 -16.02
N ALA A 37 23.25 0.60 -15.59
CA ALA A 37 22.56 -0.40 -16.40
C ALA A 37 21.06 -0.09 -16.48
N ARG A 38 20.52 -0.10 -17.71
CA ARG A 38 19.09 0.01 -18.01
C ARG A 38 18.73 -1.00 -19.09
N VAL A 39 17.72 -1.81 -18.82
CA VAL A 39 17.16 -2.78 -19.78
C VAL A 39 15.89 -2.25 -20.44
N ALA A 40 15.23 -1.29 -19.80
CA ALA A 40 14.00 -0.68 -20.27
C ALA A 40 13.94 0.81 -19.88
N GLU A 41 13.16 1.58 -20.63
CA GLU A 41 12.82 2.97 -20.36
C GLU A 41 11.31 3.12 -20.27
N ALA A 42 10.81 3.87 -19.29
CA ALA A 42 9.40 4.23 -19.26
C ALA A 42 9.04 5.07 -20.48
N PHE A 43 7.79 4.94 -20.94
CA PHE A 43 7.27 5.90 -21.91
C PHE A 43 7.12 7.28 -21.26
N PRO A 44 7.43 8.37 -21.99
CA PRO A 44 7.08 9.72 -21.55
C PRO A 44 5.57 9.85 -21.27
N LEU A 45 5.19 10.69 -20.30
CA LEU A 45 3.78 10.91 -19.94
C LEU A 45 2.93 11.37 -21.14
N ALA A 46 3.52 12.16 -22.04
CA ALA A 46 2.86 12.67 -23.24
C ALA A 46 2.56 11.58 -24.28
N ASP A 47 3.27 10.45 -24.20
CA ASP A 47 3.20 9.35 -25.16
C ASP A 47 2.24 8.25 -24.72
N VAL A 48 1.65 8.36 -23.52
CA VAL A 48 0.67 7.40 -23.00
C VAL A 48 -0.55 8.12 -22.47
N ALA A 49 -1.68 7.90 -23.15
CA ALA A 49 -2.96 8.46 -22.75
C ALA A 49 -3.80 7.47 -21.96
N VAL A 50 -4.32 7.83 -20.78
CA VAL A 50 -5.29 7.00 -20.04
C VAL A 50 -6.69 7.29 -20.57
N THR A 51 -7.33 6.29 -21.17
CA THR A 51 -8.59 6.46 -21.91
C THR A 51 -9.83 6.00 -21.15
N GLY A 52 -9.67 5.31 -20.00
CA GLY A 52 -10.78 4.81 -19.20
C GLY A 52 -10.35 4.03 -17.96
N GLY A 53 -11.33 3.38 -17.31
CA GLY A 53 -11.12 2.51 -16.16
C GLY A 53 -11.22 3.23 -14.81
N VAL A 54 -10.87 2.52 -13.74
CA VAL A 54 -11.06 3.00 -12.36
C VAL A 54 -10.20 4.22 -11.98
N PHE A 55 -9.12 4.47 -12.73
CA PHE A 55 -8.18 5.56 -12.45
C PHE A 55 -8.67 6.94 -12.91
N THR A 56 -9.55 7.00 -13.91
CA THR A 56 -9.94 8.28 -14.54
C THR A 56 -10.69 9.18 -13.57
N ARG A 57 -11.53 8.63 -12.69
CA ARG A 57 -12.25 9.42 -11.67
C ARG A 57 -11.29 10.25 -10.82
N ALA A 58 -10.32 9.58 -10.19
CA ALA A 58 -9.35 10.23 -9.31
C ALA A 58 -8.48 11.22 -10.08
N ARG A 59 -8.07 10.87 -11.31
CA ARG A 59 -7.32 11.77 -12.19
C ARG A 59 -8.11 13.03 -12.51
N ASP A 60 -9.33 12.89 -13.00
CA ASP A 60 -10.14 14.00 -13.48
C ASP A 60 -10.52 14.94 -12.33
N GLN A 61 -10.80 14.38 -11.13
CA GLN A 61 -10.99 15.16 -9.90
C GLN A 61 -9.73 15.96 -9.52
N MET A 62 -8.53 15.38 -9.67
CA MET A 62 -7.28 16.09 -9.37
C MET A 62 -6.93 17.12 -10.45
N LEU A 63 -7.18 16.82 -11.72
CA LEU A 63 -7.02 17.78 -12.83
C LEU A 63 -7.98 18.97 -12.69
N HIS A 64 -9.19 18.75 -12.17
CA HIS A 64 -10.10 19.84 -11.82
C HIS A 64 -9.47 20.79 -10.79
N LEU A 65 -8.99 20.25 -9.65
CA LEU A 65 -8.27 21.03 -8.64
C LEU A 65 -7.07 21.79 -9.25
N ALA A 66 -6.26 21.09 -10.05
CA ALA A 66 -5.11 21.68 -10.74
C ALA A 66 -5.48 22.89 -11.60
N ARG A 67 -6.67 22.91 -12.22
CA ARG A 67 -7.16 24.02 -13.04
C ARG A 67 -7.74 25.16 -12.20
N VAL A 68 -8.56 24.86 -11.19
CA VAL A 68 -9.30 25.89 -10.45
C VAL A 68 -8.51 26.52 -9.30
N TYR A 69 -7.52 25.82 -8.73
CA TYR A 69 -6.81 26.30 -7.54
C TYR A 69 -5.96 27.56 -7.83
N PRO A 70 -6.14 28.69 -7.12
CA PRO A 70 -5.42 29.92 -7.44
C PRO A 70 -3.91 29.87 -7.13
N VAL A 71 -3.07 30.23 -8.11
CA VAL A 71 -1.59 30.28 -7.97
C VAL A 71 -1.16 31.26 -6.87
N ASP A 72 -1.84 32.40 -6.74
CA ASP A 72 -1.49 33.41 -5.73
C ASP A 72 -1.62 32.89 -4.29
N ARG A 73 -2.44 31.87 -4.02
CA ARG A 73 -2.49 31.21 -2.70
C ARG A 73 -1.16 30.53 -2.37
N LEU A 74 -0.57 29.84 -3.35
CA LEU A 74 0.69 29.11 -3.20
C LEU A 74 1.88 30.06 -3.03
N LEU A 75 1.84 31.22 -3.69
CA LEU A 75 2.87 32.24 -3.61
C LEU A 75 2.74 33.16 -2.39
N ALA A 76 1.61 33.14 -1.67
CA ALA A 76 1.32 34.08 -0.59
C ALA A 76 2.41 34.08 0.50
N VAL A 77 2.82 32.89 0.98
CA VAL A 77 3.84 32.76 2.02
C VAL A 77 5.25 33.15 1.54
N PHE A 78 5.57 32.87 0.28
CA PHE A 78 6.84 33.27 -0.32
C PHE A 78 6.94 34.79 -0.46
N ARG A 79 5.88 35.43 -0.98
CA ARG A 79 5.81 36.89 -1.10
C ARG A 79 5.87 37.57 0.25
N ALA A 80 5.14 37.07 1.24
CA ALA A 80 5.21 37.58 2.61
C ALA A 80 6.63 37.50 3.18
N ASN A 81 7.33 36.37 3.03
CA ASN A 81 8.72 36.21 3.48
C ASN A 81 9.68 37.20 2.80
N ALA A 82 9.47 37.50 1.51
CA ALA A 82 10.25 38.48 0.76
C ALA A 82 9.81 39.94 0.97
N GLY A 83 8.82 40.22 1.82
CA GLY A 83 8.28 41.57 2.02
C GLY A 83 7.51 42.13 0.81
N LEU A 84 7.03 41.26 -0.07
CA LEU A 84 6.23 41.59 -1.25
C LEU A 84 4.73 41.55 -0.96
N ASP A 85 3.94 42.24 -1.79
CA ASP A 85 2.47 42.23 -1.69
C ASP A 85 1.92 40.83 -2.02
N THR A 86 1.20 40.22 -1.07
CA THR A 86 0.54 38.92 -1.24
C THR A 86 -0.69 38.97 -2.16
N ARG A 87 -1.05 40.16 -2.67
CA ARG A 87 -2.21 40.43 -3.52
C ARG A 87 -3.54 40.08 -2.84
N GLY A 88 -3.55 40.15 -1.51
CA GLY A 88 -4.69 39.76 -0.67
C GLY A 88 -4.98 38.25 -0.66
N ALA A 89 -4.08 37.42 -1.20
CA ALA A 89 -4.25 35.98 -1.20
C ALA A 89 -4.06 35.38 0.19
N ARG A 90 -4.84 34.34 0.49
CA ARG A 90 -4.66 33.51 1.69
C ARG A 90 -3.86 32.27 1.34
N PRO A 91 -2.96 31.80 2.21
CA PRO A 91 -2.23 30.56 1.99
C PRO A 91 -3.17 29.35 1.98
N PRO A 92 -2.69 28.17 1.52
CA PRO A 92 -3.46 26.94 1.48
C PRO A 92 -4.14 26.59 2.82
N GLY A 93 -3.43 26.76 3.94
CA GLY A 93 -3.89 26.39 5.29
C GLY A 93 -3.06 25.25 5.89
N GLY A 94 -3.38 24.84 7.12
CA GLY A 94 -2.62 23.82 7.84
C GLY A 94 -1.16 24.24 8.01
N TRP A 95 -0.22 23.34 7.65
CA TRP A 95 1.22 23.59 7.78
C TRP A 95 1.76 24.69 6.85
N GLU A 96 0.93 25.15 5.90
CA GLU A 96 1.25 26.18 4.91
C GLU A 96 0.78 27.58 5.30
N ASP A 97 0.13 27.77 6.46
CA ASP A 97 -0.32 29.09 6.87
C ASP A 97 0.88 30.04 7.12
N PHE A 98 0.60 31.34 7.22
CA PHE A 98 1.64 32.31 7.55
C PHE A 98 2.36 31.93 8.84
N GLY A 99 3.63 32.29 8.90
CA GLY A 99 4.47 32.09 10.07
C GLY A 99 4.00 32.90 11.28
N HIS A 100 4.85 33.00 12.29
CA HIS A 100 4.50 33.75 13.49
C HIS A 100 4.23 35.23 13.15
N PRO A 101 3.25 35.93 13.77
CA PRO A 101 3.00 37.34 13.48
C PRO A 101 4.19 38.27 13.76
N ASP A 102 5.08 37.86 14.67
CA ASP A 102 6.34 38.54 14.98
C ASP A 102 7.54 37.98 14.18
N GLU A 103 7.28 37.15 13.17
CA GLU A 103 8.30 36.68 12.24
C GLU A 103 8.71 37.79 11.27
N ASP A 104 9.82 38.48 11.58
CA ASP A 104 10.48 39.38 10.64
C ASP A 104 11.18 38.58 9.53
N ALA A 105 11.63 39.26 8.46
CA ALA A 105 12.51 38.69 7.45
C ALA A 105 13.88 38.35 8.06
N TRP A 106 13.97 37.16 8.66
CA TRP A 106 15.13 36.66 9.40
C TRP A 106 16.20 36.09 8.45
N GLY A 107 17.39 36.70 8.50
CA GLY A 107 18.60 36.16 7.91
C GLY A 107 19.14 34.95 8.71
N PRO A 108 20.34 34.45 8.38
CA PRO A 108 20.88 33.23 8.98
C PRO A 108 21.12 33.31 10.50
N ASP A 109 21.33 34.50 11.06
CA ASP A 109 21.69 34.73 12.47
C ASP A 109 20.53 35.30 13.32
N ASP A 110 19.36 35.52 12.72
CA ASP A 110 18.27 36.33 13.28
C ASP A 110 17.22 35.51 14.07
N TYR A 111 17.52 34.27 14.48
CA TYR A 111 16.56 33.45 15.21
C TYR A 111 16.21 34.09 16.58
N PRO A 112 14.95 34.49 16.83
CA PRO A 112 14.58 35.22 18.05
C PRO A 112 14.41 34.31 19.27
N GLY A 113 14.57 32.99 19.11
CA GLY A 113 14.36 31.99 20.14
C GLY A 113 12.94 31.39 20.13
N ARG A 114 12.82 30.16 20.64
CA ARG A 114 11.59 29.34 20.62
C ARG A 114 10.40 29.98 21.33
N GLU A 115 10.67 30.82 22.32
CA GLU A 115 9.64 31.52 23.09
C GLU A 115 8.99 32.67 22.31
N ALA A 116 9.76 33.32 21.43
CA ALA A 116 9.31 34.44 20.59
C ALA A 116 8.84 33.99 19.19
N ALA A 117 9.30 32.83 18.73
CA ALA A 117 8.90 32.18 17.49
C ALA A 117 8.50 30.73 17.76
N PRO A 118 7.32 30.48 18.37
CA PRO A 118 6.82 29.12 18.51
C PRO A 118 6.69 28.46 17.13
N THR A 119 6.89 27.15 17.07
CA THR A 119 6.82 26.33 15.86
C THR A 119 5.42 26.33 15.23
N ALA A 120 5.09 27.38 14.48
CA ALA A 120 3.91 27.44 13.63
C ALA A 120 4.37 27.48 12.17
N ASN A 121 3.88 26.52 11.38
CA ASN A 121 3.98 26.53 9.91
C ASN A 121 5.42 26.63 9.39
N LEU A 122 6.36 25.96 10.05
CA LEU A 122 7.79 25.97 9.67
C LEU A 122 8.10 25.07 8.46
N LEU A 123 7.14 24.26 8.01
CA LEU A 123 7.25 23.47 6.78
C LEU A 123 6.77 24.25 5.54
N ARG A 124 6.10 25.41 5.71
CA ARG A 124 5.43 26.17 4.64
C ARG A 124 6.31 26.39 3.42
N GLY A 125 5.68 26.38 2.24
CA GLY A 125 6.32 26.39 0.93
C GLY A 125 6.54 25.00 0.34
N HIS A 126 6.47 23.92 1.14
CA HIS A 126 6.65 22.55 0.64
C HIS A 126 5.48 22.12 -0.25
N TYR A 127 4.25 22.49 0.13
CA TYR A 127 3.04 22.18 -0.64
C TYR A 127 3.04 22.91 -1.97
N ALA A 128 3.57 24.13 -2.03
CA ALA A 128 3.76 24.87 -3.28
C ALA A 128 4.71 24.12 -4.23
N GLY A 129 5.81 23.56 -3.72
CA GLY A 129 6.70 22.69 -4.50
C GLY A 129 5.96 21.51 -5.12
N HIS A 130 5.22 20.75 -4.31
CA HIS A 130 4.37 19.65 -4.78
C HIS A 130 3.31 20.09 -5.79
N PHE A 131 2.66 21.24 -5.57
CA PHE A 131 1.66 21.77 -6.48
C PHE A 131 2.26 22.12 -7.84
N LEU A 132 3.49 22.65 -7.86
CA LEU A 132 4.22 22.91 -9.09
C LEU A 132 4.54 21.61 -9.83
N SER A 133 5.00 20.57 -9.12
CA SER A 133 5.16 19.22 -9.70
C SER A 133 3.85 18.69 -10.28
N MET A 134 2.73 18.77 -9.54
CA MET A 134 1.42 18.36 -10.06
C MET A 134 1.05 19.10 -11.35
N LEU A 135 1.16 20.44 -11.38
CA LEU A 135 0.85 21.24 -12.56
C LEU A 135 1.73 20.85 -13.76
N ALA A 136 3.03 20.65 -13.52
CA ALA A 136 3.98 20.28 -14.56
C ALA A 136 3.72 18.86 -15.10
N LEU A 137 3.54 17.87 -14.21
CA LEU A 137 3.20 16.50 -14.58
C LEU A 137 1.90 16.43 -15.37
N ALA A 138 0.86 17.13 -14.90
CA ALA A 138 -0.44 17.20 -15.55
C ALA A 138 -0.35 17.88 -16.94
N ALA A 139 0.42 18.96 -17.08
CA ALA A 139 0.68 19.59 -18.38
C ALA A 139 1.47 18.66 -19.32
N GLY A 140 2.45 17.93 -18.80
CA GLY A 140 3.22 16.95 -19.56
C GLY A 140 2.36 15.80 -20.09
N GLY A 141 1.45 15.29 -19.26
CA GLY A 141 0.57 14.17 -19.54
C GLY A 141 -0.79 14.50 -20.15
N ALA A 142 -1.15 15.78 -20.34
CA ALA A 142 -2.46 16.16 -20.86
C ALA A 142 -2.69 15.65 -22.30
N ASP A 143 -3.69 14.77 -22.47
CA ASP A 143 -3.99 14.05 -23.71
C ASP A 143 -5.48 14.18 -24.12
N GLY A 144 -5.87 13.51 -25.20
CA GLY A 144 -7.28 13.45 -25.63
C GLY A 144 -7.76 14.69 -26.41
N ALA A 145 -9.07 14.76 -26.64
CA ALA A 145 -9.69 15.78 -27.50
C ALA A 145 -9.48 17.22 -27.00
N ASP A 146 -9.53 17.40 -25.67
CA ASP A 146 -9.30 18.70 -25.01
C ASP A 146 -7.87 18.83 -24.46
N GLY A 147 -7.01 17.84 -24.69
CA GLY A 147 -5.67 17.75 -24.07
C GLY A 147 -4.77 18.94 -24.37
N ALA A 148 -4.83 19.49 -25.58
CA ALA A 148 -4.05 20.67 -25.95
C ALA A 148 -4.49 21.91 -25.14
N VAL A 149 -5.80 22.10 -24.95
CA VAL A 149 -6.34 23.24 -24.18
C VAL A 149 -5.96 23.09 -22.71
N VAL A 150 -6.16 21.90 -22.14
CA VAL A 150 -5.78 21.62 -20.75
C VAL A 150 -4.27 21.81 -20.54
N ARG A 151 -3.44 21.34 -21.49
CA ARG A 151 -1.99 21.53 -21.47
C ARG A 151 -1.61 23.00 -21.43
N ASP A 152 -2.19 23.82 -22.30
CA ASP A 152 -1.89 25.25 -22.38
C ASP A 152 -2.36 26.00 -21.12
N GLU A 153 -3.55 25.67 -20.60
CA GLU A 153 -4.06 26.23 -19.33
C GLU A 153 -3.12 25.92 -18.16
N LEU A 154 -2.72 24.65 -18.00
CA LEU A 154 -1.84 24.22 -16.91
C LEU A 154 -0.43 24.78 -17.07
N ARG A 155 0.10 24.84 -18.30
CA ARG A 155 1.40 25.47 -18.59
C ARG A 155 1.40 26.94 -18.21
N ALA A 156 0.33 27.68 -18.51
CA ALA A 156 0.23 29.07 -18.10
C ALA A 156 0.28 29.24 -16.57
N LYS A 157 -0.26 28.29 -15.81
CA LYS A 157 -0.16 28.27 -14.34
C LYS A 157 1.25 27.92 -13.85
N VAL A 158 1.92 26.96 -14.49
CA VAL A 158 3.34 26.65 -14.24
C VAL A 158 4.19 27.90 -14.45
N ASP A 159 4.03 28.57 -15.59
CA ASP A 159 4.77 29.79 -15.92
C ASP A 159 4.49 30.88 -14.88
N ALA A 160 3.22 31.14 -14.53
CA ALA A 160 2.87 32.12 -13.51
C ALA A 160 3.47 31.82 -12.13
N MET A 161 3.56 30.55 -11.75
CA MET A 161 4.14 30.13 -10.47
C MET A 161 5.67 30.27 -10.47
N VAL A 162 6.35 29.83 -11.54
CA VAL A 162 7.80 29.98 -11.72
C VAL A 162 8.20 31.46 -11.73
N GLU A 163 7.44 32.30 -12.43
CA GLU A 163 7.66 33.75 -12.46
C GLU A 163 7.47 34.40 -11.09
N GLY A 164 6.46 33.98 -10.33
CA GLY A 164 6.28 34.42 -8.96
C GLY A 164 7.40 34.00 -8.01
N LEU A 165 7.95 32.80 -8.18
CA LEU A 165 9.11 32.34 -7.43
C LEU A 165 10.39 33.09 -7.81
N ARG A 166 10.57 33.46 -9.09
CA ARG A 166 11.65 34.34 -9.55
C ARG A 166 11.57 35.72 -8.90
N GLU A 167 10.39 36.35 -8.93
CA GLU A 167 10.12 37.63 -8.27
C GLU A 167 10.55 37.60 -6.79
N VAL A 168 10.21 36.50 -6.09
CA VAL A 168 10.60 36.28 -4.70
C VAL A 168 12.12 36.12 -4.55
N GLN A 169 12.76 35.25 -5.33
CA GLN A 169 14.21 35.02 -5.24
C GLN A 169 15.01 36.31 -5.50
N GLU A 170 14.62 37.10 -6.50
CA GLU A 170 15.24 38.39 -6.81
C GLU A 170 15.06 39.40 -5.66
N ALA A 171 13.87 39.46 -5.04
CA ALA A 171 13.61 40.33 -3.89
C ALA A 171 14.42 39.92 -2.65
N LEU A 172 14.52 38.62 -2.37
CA LEU A 172 15.35 38.08 -1.28
C LEU A 172 16.83 38.44 -1.53
N ALA A 173 17.34 38.24 -2.75
CA ALA A 173 18.71 38.60 -3.11
C ALA A 173 18.96 40.12 -2.96
N ALA A 174 18.04 40.96 -3.43
CA ALA A 174 18.17 42.42 -3.35
C ALA A 174 18.15 42.96 -1.92
N SER A 175 17.57 42.22 -0.97
CA SER A 175 17.56 42.60 0.45
C SER A 175 18.96 42.61 1.07
N GLY A 176 19.90 41.81 0.53
CA GLY A 176 21.24 41.61 1.08
C GLY A 176 21.28 40.94 2.46
N ARG A 177 20.16 40.39 2.95
CA ARG A 177 20.06 39.77 4.28
C ARG A 177 20.48 38.29 4.34
N TYR A 178 20.41 37.60 3.20
CA TYR A 178 20.67 36.16 3.11
C TYR A 178 22.09 35.87 2.63
N SER A 179 22.60 34.68 2.94
CA SER A 179 24.00 34.31 2.70
C SER A 179 24.37 34.16 1.22
N HIS A 180 23.38 33.94 0.34
CA HIS A 180 23.58 33.74 -1.10
C HIS A 180 22.38 34.24 -1.89
N PRO A 181 22.58 34.83 -3.10
CA PRO A 181 21.48 35.31 -3.94
C PRO A 181 20.54 34.21 -4.45
N GLY A 182 21.02 32.96 -4.51
CA GLY A 182 20.22 31.80 -4.89
C GLY A 182 19.24 31.29 -3.82
N PHE A 183 19.23 31.86 -2.61
CA PHE A 183 18.32 31.43 -1.55
C PHE A 183 16.85 31.66 -1.93
N LEU A 184 16.03 30.62 -1.78
CA LEU A 184 14.59 30.66 -1.99
C LEU A 184 13.87 29.75 -0.98
N ALA A 185 13.05 30.35 -0.12
CA ALA A 185 12.17 29.65 0.81
C ALA A 185 10.99 30.56 1.19
N ALA A 186 9.95 29.96 1.78
CA ALA A 186 8.82 30.69 2.34
C ALA A 186 9.03 31.11 3.82
N TYR A 187 10.24 30.91 4.34
CA TYR A 187 10.68 31.27 5.68
C TYR A 187 12.13 31.76 5.65
N GLY A 188 12.60 32.32 6.77
CA GLY A 188 13.98 32.83 6.88
C GLY A 188 15.05 31.74 6.89
N GLU A 189 16.27 32.12 6.48
CA GLU A 189 17.40 31.19 6.33
C GLU A 189 17.91 30.59 7.66
N TRP A 190 17.55 31.21 8.79
CA TRP A 190 17.90 30.76 10.14
C TRP A 190 17.53 29.30 10.42
N GLN A 191 16.47 28.72 9.84
CA GLN A 191 16.12 27.30 10.07
C GLN A 191 17.27 26.37 9.68
N PHE A 192 17.96 26.70 8.59
CA PHE A 192 19.14 25.95 8.13
C PHE A 192 20.31 26.13 9.10
N SER A 193 20.59 27.36 9.55
CA SER A 193 21.63 27.64 10.55
C SER A 193 21.36 26.94 11.90
N ARG A 194 20.09 26.84 12.31
CA ARG A 194 19.68 26.12 13.52
C ARG A 194 19.85 24.61 13.37
N LEU A 195 19.51 24.04 12.21
CA LEU A 195 19.80 22.63 11.92
C LEU A 195 21.30 22.34 11.97
N GLU A 196 22.12 23.22 11.40
CA GLU A 196 23.58 23.12 11.46
C GLU A 196 24.07 23.19 12.92
N GLY A 197 23.38 23.94 13.78
CA GLY A 197 23.54 23.94 15.23
C GLY A 197 22.88 22.78 15.98
N LEU A 198 22.40 21.75 15.27
CA LEU A 198 21.72 20.56 15.79
C LEU A 198 20.41 20.83 16.54
N ALA A 199 19.68 21.88 16.15
CA ALA A 199 18.35 22.14 16.68
C ALA A 199 17.39 20.97 16.37
N PRO A 200 16.65 20.47 17.37
CA PRO A 200 15.78 19.31 17.18
C PRO A 200 14.43 19.70 16.57
N TYR A 201 13.65 18.68 16.21
CA TYR A 201 12.25 18.86 15.85
C TYR A 201 11.46 19.48 17.01
N GLY A 202 10.53 20.38 16.69
CA GLY A 202 9.82 21.20 17.68
C GLY A 202 10.54 22.49 18.08
N GLU A 203 11.72 22.74 17.51
CA GLU A 203 12.35 24.06 17.38
C GLU A 203 12.40 24.50 15.91
N ILE A 204 12.79 23.59 15.02
CA ILE A 204 12.73 23.72 13.55
C ILE A 204 11.91 22.58 12.95
N TRP A 205 11.63 22.67 11.65
CA TRP A 205 10.92 21.60 10.92
C TRP A 205 11.50 21.36 9.52
N ALA A 206 12.28 20.28 9.39
CA ALA A 206 12.76 19.69 8.13
C ALA A 206 13.10 20.69 7.00
N PRO A 207 14.02 21.64 7.19
CA PRO A 207 14.21 22.73 6.23
C PRO A 207 14.72 22.26 4.85
N TYR A 208 15.56 21.22 4.83
CA TYR A 208 16.02 20.62 3.56
C TYR A 208 14.94 19.79 2.86
N TYR A 209 13.95 19.23 3.57
CA TYR A 209 12.77 18.64 2.94
C TYR A 209 11.97 19.66 2.13
N THR A 210 11.69 20.84 2.70
CA THR A 210 10.96 21.91 1.98
C THR A 210 11.77 22.41 0.79
N CYS A 211 13.09 22.60 0.97
CA CYS A 211 14.00 22.95 -0.12
C CYS A 211 13.91 21.94 -1.27
N HIS A 212 13.96 20.65 -0.95
CA HIS A 212 13.79 19.58 -1.92
C HIS A 212 12.47 19.70 -2.69
N LYS A 213 11.32 19.90 -2.02
CA LYS A 213 10.02 19.98 -2.71
C LYS A 213 9.95 21.16 -3.69
N ILE A 214 10.51 22.31 -3.32
CA ILE A 214 10.58 23.48 -4.21
C ILE A 214 11.46 23.16 -5.43
N MET A 215 12.64 22.58 -5.21
CA MET A 215 13.56 22.19 -6.29
C MET A 215 12.95 21.13 -7.21
N ALA A 216 12.29 20.11 -6.66
CA ALA A 216 11.61 19.07 -7.43
C ALA A 216 10.52 19.67 -8.33
N GLY A 217 9.67 20.56 -7.79
CA GLY A 217 8.67 21.29 -8.57
C GLY A 217 9.27 22.10 -9.71
N LEU A 218 10.37 22.82 -9.47
CA LEU A 218 11.06 23.60 -10.50
C LEU A 218 11.68 22.70 -11.59
N LEU A 219 12.27 21.57 -11.20
CA LEU A 219 12.83 20.61 -12.15
C LEU A 219 11.75 19.92 -12.97
N ASP A 220 10.60 19.61 -12.38
CA ASP A 220 9.46 19.04 -13.10
C ASP A 220 8.86 20.06 -14.08
N ALA A 221 8.74 21.33 -13.67
CA ALA A 221 8.39 22.43 -14.55
C ALA A 221 9.34 22.51 -15.76
N HIS A 222 10.65 22.41 -15.54
CA HIS A 222 11.61 22.34 -16.64
C HIS A 222 11.36 21.13 -17.56
N ARG A 223 11.27 19.92 -17.00
CA ARG A 223 11.14 18.66 -17.76
C ARG A 223 9.87 18.58 -18.58
N HIS A 224 8.74 19.03 -18.04
CA HIS A 224 7.43 18.80 -18.63
C HIS A 224 6.87 20.00 -19.40
N THR A 225 7.39 21.22 -19.18
CA THR A 225 6.95 22.42 -19.91
C THR A 225 8.08 23.16 -20.63
N GLY A 226 9.33 22.75 -20.45
CA GLY A 226 10.51 23.35 -21.08
C GLY A 226 10.93 24.69 -20.45
N SER A 227 10.54 24.96 -19.21
CA SER A 227 10.87 26.23 -18.54
C SER A 227 12.37 26.33 -18.23
N GLY A 228 13.10 27.17 -18.96
CA GLY A 228 14.52 27.47 -18.68
C GLY A 228 14.69 28.26 -17.37
N VAL A 229 13.75 29.16 -17.07
CA VAL A 229 13.75 29.96 -15.83
C VAL A 229 13.67 29.06 -14.60
N ALA A 230 12.84 28.00 -14.64
CA ALA A 230 12.74 27.07 -13.52
C ALA A 230 14.07 26.35 -13.25
N LEU A 231 14.80 25.95 -14.30
CA LEU A 231 16.12 25.33 -14.18
C LEU A 231 17.16 26.32 -13.61
N GLU A 232 17.12 27.58 -14.03
CA GLU A 232 18.01 28.63 -13.51
C GLU A 232 17.81 28.83 -11.99
N ILE A 233 16.54 28.97 -11.54
CA ILE A 233 16.21 29.11 -10.12
C ILE A 233 16.72 27.90 -9.33
N ALA A 234 16.43 26.68 -9.80
CA ALA A 234 16.84 25.45 -9.13
C ALA A 234 18.37 25.30 -9.06
N ALA A 235 19.10 25.67 -10.12
CA ALA A 235 20.56 25.63 -10.12
C ALA A 235 21.17 26.62 -9.10
N GLU A 236 20.61 27.83 -8.99
CA GLU A 236 21.05 28.81 -7.99
C GLU A 236 20.73 28.36 -6.55
N MET A 237 19.58 27.72 -6.33
CA MET A 237 19.28 27.06 -5.06
C MET A 237 20.31 25.98 -4.73
N GLY A 238 20.66 25.13 -5.72
CA GLY A 238 21.69 24.09 -5.54
C GLY A 238 23.07 24.64 -5.19
N ARG A 239 23.47 25.77 -5.79
CA ARG A 239 24.73 26.47 -5.47
C ARG A 239 24.73 27.05 -4.05
N TRP A 240 23.59 27.59 -3.62
CA TRP A 240 23.41 28.02 -2.23
C TRP A 240 23.54 26.82 -1.26
N VAL A 241 22.89 25.69 -1.53
CA VAL A 241 23.02 24.46 -0.72
C VAL A 241 24.48 24.01 -0.64
N HIS A 242 25.19 23.99 -1.78
CA HIS A 242 26.61 23.66 -1.79
C HIS A 242 27.43 24.59 -0.89
N GLY A 243 27.23 25.91 -1.02
CA GLY A 243 27.94 26.91 -0.22
C GLY A 243 27.77 26.72 1.29
N ARG A 244 26.58 26.29 1.72
CA ARG A 244 26.30 26.00 3.13
C ARG A 244 26.90 24.68 3.61
N LEU A 245 26.65 23.59 2.89
CA LEU A 245 26.99 22.25 3.39
C LEU A 245 28.46 21.86 3.19
N SER A 246 29.12 22.41 2.16
CA SER A 246 30.52 22.07 1.83
C SER A 246 31.53 22.53 2.89
N VAL A 247 31.19 23.57 3.66
CA VAL A 247 32.05 24.12 4.72
C VAL A 247 31.89 23.42 6.07
N LEU A 248 30.86 22.57 6.23
CA LEU A 248 30.62 21.84 7.47
C LEU A 248 31.53 20.61 7.59
N PRO A 249 32.00 20.23 8.78
CA PRO A 249 32.64 18.95 9.02
C PRO A 249 31.70 17.76 8.70
N ALA A 250 32.26 16.65 8.20
CA ALA A 250 31.48 15.46 7.86
C ALA A 250 30.73 14.87 9.07
N GLU A 251 31.36 14.88 10.24
CA GLU A 251 30.75 14.44 11.51
C GLU A 251 29.55 15.30 11.92
N GLN A 252 29.59 16.60 11.64
CA GLN A 252 28.49 17.51 11.92
C GLN A 252 27.31 17.24 10.97
N ARG A 253 27.58 17.04 9.67
CA ARG A 253 26.54 16.64 8.70
C ARG A 253 25.90 15.30 9.08
N ALA A 254 26.70 14.29 9.44
CA ALA A 254 26.17 13.00 9.89
C ALA A 254 25.27 13.15 11.12
N ALA A 255 25.64 14.00 12.08
CA ALA A 255 24.80 14.29 13.25
C ALA A 255 23.50 15.04 12.88
N MET A 256 23.53 15.95 11.90
CA MET A 256 22.34 16.65 11.40
C MET A 256 21.33 15.65 10.82
N TRP A 257 21.78 14.77 9.93
CA TRP A 257 20.90 13.83 9.22
C TRP A 257 20.33 12.72 10.12
N ALA A 258 20.99 12.45 11.25
CA ALA A 258 20.49 11.52 12.27
C ALA A 258 19.35 12.10 13.15
N LEU A 259 19.06 13.40 13.06
CA LEU A 259 17.98 14.02 13.84
C LEU A 259 16.61 13.59 13.30
N TYR A 260 15.77 13.07 14.19
CA TYR A 260 14.37 12.74 13.90
C TYR A 260 13.61 13.97 13.38
N ILE A 261 13.07 13.87 12.15
CA ILE A 261 12.32 14.91 11.41
C ILE A 261 13.12 16.19 11.09
N ALA A 262 13.82 16.79 12.07
CA ALA A 262 14.61 18.00 11.81
C ALA A 262 15.71 17.77 10.76
N GLY A 263 16.32 16.58 10.76
CA GLY A 263 17.33 16.16 9.79
C GLY A 263 16.76 15.65 8.47
N GLU A 264 15.45 15.63 8.30
CA GLU A 264 14.82 15.14 7.08
C GLU A 264 15.15 16.06 5.89
N ALA A 265 15.75 15.48 4.84
CA ALA A 265 16.12 16.18 3.62
C ALA A 265 15.24 15.78 2.41
N GLY A 266 14.32 14.82 2.57
CA GLY A 266 13.64 14.20 1.44
C GLY A 266 14.63 13.68 0.39
N GLY A 267 14.35 13.91 -0.90
CA GLY A 267 15.20 13.55 -2.04
C GLY A 267 16.13 14.68 -2.48
N MET A 268 16.77 15.43 -1.55
CA MET A 268 17.76 16.44 -1.93
C MET A 268 18.89 15.86 -2.81
N ASN A 269 19.33 14.63 -2.51
CA ASN A 269 20.30 13.91 -3.32
C ASN A 269 19.80 13.62 -4.74
N GLU A 270 18.50 13.32 -4.92
CA GLU A 270 17.86 13.12 -6.24
C GLU A 270 17.90 14.40 -7.07
N VAL A 271 17.36 15.52 -6.56
CA VAL A 271 17.28 16.79 -7.31
C VAL A 271 18.65 17.39 -7.62
N LEU A 272 19.67 17.14 -6.79
CA LEU A 272 21.04 17.54 -7.06
C LEU A 272 21.70 16.67 -8.14
N CYS A 273 21.44 15.36 -8.15
CA CYS A 273 21.88 14.51 -9.27
C CYS A 273 21.22 14.94 -10.58
N ASP A 274 19.94 15.32 -10.53
CA ASP A 274 19.21 15.83 -11.69
C ASP A 274 19.82 17.13 -12.22
N LEU A 275 20.18 18.07 -11.33
CA LEU A 275 20.90 19.28 -11.71
C LEU A 275 22.25 18.98 -12.35
N ALA A 276 23.01 18.01 -11.81
CA ALA A 276 24.27 17.59 -12.42
C ALA A 276 24.07 17.12 -13.87
N VAL A 277 23.05 16.30 -14.11
CA VAL A 277 22.72 15.81 -15.45
C VAL A 277 22.27 16.94 -16.38
N LEU A 278 21.38 17.82 -15.91
CA LEU A 278 20.77 18.88 -16.73
C LEU A 278 21.74 20.04 -17.04
N THR A 279 22.68 20.33 -16.15
CA THR A 279 23.62 21.45 -16.29
C THR A 279 25.02 21.03 -16.73
N GLY A 280 25.40 19.76 -16.50
CA GLY A 280 26.77 19.27 -16.69
C GLY A 280 27.76 19.76 -15.63
N ASP A 281 27.28 20.30 -14.51
CA ASP A 281 28.13 20.85 -13.43
C ASP A 281 28.32 19.82 -12.30
N ASP A 282 29.56 19.32 -12.18
CA ASP A 282 29.94 18.28 -11.21
C ASP A 282 29.79 18.74 -9.74
N VAL A 283 29.72 20.05 -9.49
CA VAL A 283 29.48 20.60 -8.14
C VAL A 283 28.21 20.01 -7.52
N PHE A 284 27.20 19.71 -8.33
CA PHE A 284 25.94 19.14 -7.85
C PHE A 284 26.08 17.66 -7.47
N VAL A 285 26.97 16.90 -8.13
CA VAL A 285 27.31 15.53 -7.69
C VAL A 285 28.03 15.56 -6.35
N GLU A 286 28.98 16.48 -6.18
CA GLU A 286 29.66 16.69 -4.91
C GLU A 286 28.67 17.06 -3.80
N THR A 287 27.73 17.95 -4.11
CA THR A 287 26.70 18.40 -3.17
C THR A 287 25.73 17.29 -2.80
N ALA A 288 25.31 16.47 -3.76
CA ALA A 288 24.40 15.34 -3.51
C ALA A 288 24.99 14.35 -2.48
N ARG A 289 26.31 14.10 -2.53
CA ARG A 289 27.02 13.24 -1.55
C ARG A 289 27.07 13.82 -0.14
N LEU A 290 26.85 15.13 0.03
CA LEU A 290 26.80 15.75 1.38
C LEU A 290 25.56 15.32 2.17
N PHE A 291 24.58 14.70 1.51
CA PHE A 291 23.36 14.13 2.08
C PHE A 291 23.45 12.61 2.34
N ASP A 292 24.61 11.98 2.17
CA ASP A 292 24.76 10.53 2.41
C ASP A 292 24.44 10.16 3.87
N LEU A 293 23.54 9.19 4.03
CA LEU A 293 23.26 8.53 5.31
C LEU A 293 24.21 7.33 5.48
N ASP A 294 25.50 7.58 5.72
CA ASP A 294 26.56 6.54 5.69
C ASP A 294 26.22 5.32 6.56
N THR A 295 25.67 5.49 7.77
CA THR A 295 25.25 4.36 8.63
C THR A 295 24.20 3.46 7.93
N MET A 296 23.22 4.07 7.26
CA MET A 296 22.18 3.36 6.54
C MET A 296 22.74 2.66 5.30
N LEU A 297 23.55 3.37 4.52
CA LEU A 297 24.23 2.81 3.35
C LEU A 297 25.11 1.61 3.74
N ASP A 298 25.84 1.70 4.85
CA ASP A 298 26.75 0.66 5.33
C ASP A 298 26.02 -0.60 5.82
N PHE A 299 24.93 -0.46 6.59
CA PHE A 299 24.16 -1.63 6.99
C PHE A 299 23.41 -2.26 5.80
N ALA A 300 22.86 -1.42 4.92
CA ALA A 300 22.09 -1.86 3.76
C ALA A 300 22.98 -2.59 2.76
N ALA A 301 24.12 -2.02 2.38
CA ALA A 301 25.07 -2.66 1.47
C ALA A 301 25.64 -3.97 2.03
N ALA A 302 25.72 -4.11 3.35
CA ALA A 302 26.12 -5.34 4.03
C ALA A 302 24.97 -6.36 4.20
N GLY A 303 23.74 -6.04 3.78
CA GLY A 303 22.56 -6.89 3.91
C GLY A 303 22.11 -7.09 5.36
N ARG A 304 22.33 -6.10 6.24
CA ARG A 304 21.83 -6.11 7.62
C ARG A 304 20.56 -5.26 7.70
N ASP A 305 19.46 -5.85 8.15
CA ASP A 305 18.22 -5.09 8.41
C ASP A 305 18.31 -4.41 9.78
N GLU A 306 18.42 -3.08 9.77
CA GLU A 306 18.45 -2.21 10.95
C GLU A 306 17.34 -1.12 10.84
N LEU A 307 16.25 -1.39 10.11
CA LEU A 307 15.20 -0.42 9.79
C LEU A 307 14.20 -0.16 10.93
N ASP A 308 14.15 -1.04 11.93
CA ASP A 308 13.18 -0.95 13.03
C ASP A 308 13.28 0.41 13.76
N GLY A 309 12.15 1.09 13.90
CA GLY A 309 12.03 2.39 14.56
C GLY A 309 12.53 3.59 13.73
N MET A 310 12.99 3.38 12.50
CA MET A 310 13.34 4.47 11.59
C MET A 310 12.08 5.09 10.99
N HIS A 311 12.08 6.42 10.83
CA HIS A 311 10.99 7.14 10.17
C HIS A 311 10.94 6.75 8.68
N ALA A 312 9.84 6.14 8.26
CA ALA A 312 9.72 5.48 6.97
C ALA A 312 9.95 6.45 5.80
N ASN A 313 9.20 7.55 5.74
CA ASN A 313 9.28 8.47 4.61
C ASN A 313 10.61 9.25 4.54
N GLN A 314 11.16 9.68 5.69
CA GLN A 314 12.47 10.34 5.78
C GLN A 314 13.57 9.54 5.08
N HIS A 315 13.55 8.21 5.22
CA HIS A 315 14.56 7.33 4.64
C HIS A 315 14.21 6.87 3.22
N ALA A 316 12.94 6.54 2.95
CA ALA A 316 12.49 6.09 1.63
C ALA A 316 12.72 7.16 0.54
N ALA A 317 12.55 8.44 0.86
CA ALA A 317 12.74 9.55 -0.09
C ALA A 317 14.18 9.68 -0.62
N THR A 318 15.18 9.13 0.08
CA THR A 318 16.60 9.23 -0.31
C THR A 318 17.01 8.21 -1.37
N LEU A 319 16.22 7.15 -1.57
CA LEU A 319 16.69 5.95 -2.29
C LEU A 319 16.87 6.16 -3.79
N LEU A 320 16.03 7.00 -4.42
CA LEU A 320 16.22 7.36 -5.84
C LEU A 320 17.51 8.13 -6.08
N GLY A 321 17.83 9.06 -5.18
CA GLY A 321 19.09 9.79 -5.25
C GLY A 321 20.30 8.87 -5.09
N TYR A 322 20.21 7.78 -4.33
CA TYR A 322 21.27 6.76 -4.30
C TYR A 322 21.37 5.98 -5.61
N LEU A 323 20.26 5.60 -6.25
CA LEU A 323 20.34 5.01 -7.60
C LEU A 323 20.99 5.98 -8.61
N ALA A 324 20.65 7.27 -8.55
CA ALA A 324 21.23 8.30 -9.40
C ALA A 324 22.73 8.53 -9.11
N LEU A 325 23.12 8.60 -7.84
CA LEU A 325 24.53 8.67 -7.44
C LEU A 325 25.30 7.43 -7.89
N GLY A 326 24.71 6.24 -7.80
CA GLY A 326 25.26 5.02 -8.37
C GLY A 326 25.59 5.19 -9.85
N ASP A 327 24.60 5.59 -10.66
CA ASP A 327 24.76 5.82 -12.10
C ASP A 327 25.84 6.86 -12.44
N LEU A 328 25.83 8.02 -11.75
CA LEU A 328 26.75 9.12 -12.04
C LEU A 328 28.18 8.83 -11.60
N THR A 329 28.36 8.01 -10.56
CA THR A 329 29.67 7.83 -9.91
C THR A 329 30.29 6.45 -10.12
N GLY A 330 29.52 5.49 -10.62
CA GLY A 330 29.93 4.09 -10.79
C GLY A 330 30.08 3.32 -9.46
N GLN A 331 29.69 3.90 -8.32
CA GLN A 331 29.87 3.25 -7.02
C GLN A 331 28.73 2.29 -6.70
N ALA A 332 29.04 0.99 -6.72
CA ALA A 332 28.08 -0.09 -6.42
C ALA A 332 27.47 0.00 -5.01
N ARG A 333 28.12 0.66 -4.04
CA ARG A 333 27.60 0.80 -2.66
C ARG A 333 26.19 1.38 -2.63
N TYR A 334 25.89 2.33 -3.51
CA TYR A 334 24.59 2.97 -3.56
C TYR A 334 23.53 2.06 -4.17
N THR A 335 23.83 1.40 -5.29
CA THR A 335 22.89 0.50 -5.97
C THR A 335 22.62 -0.75 -5.13
N ASP A 336 23.66 -1.33 -4.53
CA ASP A 336 23.54 -2.51 -3.65
C ASP A 336 22.71 -2.19 -2.40
N ALA A 337 22.90 -1.01 -1.80
CA ALA A 337 22.10 -0.56 -0.65
C ALA A 337 20.61 -0.47 -1.00
N VAL A 338 20.25 0.14 -2.13
CA VAL A 338 18.84 0.30 -2.52
C VAL A 338 18.16 -1.04 -2.80
N VAL A 339 18.83 -1.98 -3.48
CA VAL A 339 18.28 -3.32 -3.73
C VAL A 339 18.05 -4.07 -2.42
N ASN A 340 19.02 -4.03 -1.49
CA ASN A 340 18.87 -4.70 -0.21
C ASN A 340 17.78 -4.05 0.66
N LEU A 341 17.68 -2.71 0.66
CA LEU A 341 16.61 -1.99 1.36
C LEU A 341 15.23 -2.33 0.80
N TRP A 342 15.10 -2.45 -0.52
CA TRP A 342 13.87 -2.93 -1.15
C TRP A 342 13.48 -4.31 -0.60
N ASP A 343 14.41 -5.27 -0.56
CA ASP A 343 14.14 -6.63 -0.09
C ASP A 343 13.85 -6.70 1.43
N MET A 344 14.35 -5.74 2.22
CA MET A 344 14.01 -5.59 3.65
C MET A 344 12.60 -5.02 3.86
N LEU A 345 12.11 -4.22 2.91
CA LEU A 345 10.80 -3.56 2.99
C LEU A 345 9.68 -4.42 2.38
N VAL A 346 9.91 -5.01 1.21
CA VAL A 346 8.90 -5.69 0.39
C VAL A 346 9.22 -7.18 0.27
N PRO A 347 8.32 -8.09 0.70
CA PRO A 347 6.99 -7.86 1.27
C PRO A 347 7.01 -7.68 2.80
N GLY A 348 8.17 -7.78 3.45
CA GLY A 348 8.29 -7.98 4.89
C GLY A 348 7.66 -6.90 5.79
N ARG A 349 7.41 -5.70 5.28
CA ARG A 349 6.87 -4.56 6.03
C ARG A 349 5.69 -3.89 5.32
N THR A 350 5.01 -4.63 4.44
CA THR A 350 3.90 -4.11 3.64
C THR A 350 2.56 -4.71 4.04
N TYR A 351 1.54 -3.89 4.24
CA TYR A 351 0.15 -4.33 4.43
C TYR A 351 -0.52 -4.69 3.10
N ALA A 352 -1.74 -5.23 3.15
CA ALA A 352 -2.45 -5.78 2.00
C ALA A 352 -2.59 -4.81 0.81
N HIS A 353 -2.85 -3.53 1.05
CA HIS A 353 -2.92 -2.54 -0.03
C HIS A 353 -1.57 -2.06 -0.61
N GLY A 354 -0.42 -2.52 -0.09
CA GLY A 354 0.93 -2.16 -0.54
C GLY A 354 1.68 -1.13 0.33
N GLY A 355 1.01 -0.54 1.31
CA GLY A 355 1.58 0.47 2.21
C GLY A 355 2.39 -0.09 3.36
N SER A 356 3.15 0.77 4.03
CA SER A 356 4.10 0.38 5.07
C SER A 356 4.15 1.41 6.21
N GLY A 357 4.49 0.93 7.40
CA GLY A 357 4.74 1.73 8.59
C GLY A 357 3.51 1.96 9.47
N GLU A 358 3.77 2.19 10.75
CA GLU A 358 2.80 2.55 11.79
C GLU A 358 3.34 3.77 12.54
N ASN A 359 2.50 4.80 12.72
CA ASN A 359 2.91 6.10 13.24
C ASN A 359 4.15 6.67 12.53
N GLU A 360 4.22 6.50 11.20
CA GLU A 360 5.32 6.96 10.33
C GLU A 360 6.66 6.24 10.55
N LEU A 361 6.69 5.18 11.36
CA LEU A 361 7.87 4.37 11.66
C LEU A 361 7.75 2.97 11.06
N TRP A 362 8.88 2.37 10.67
CA TRP A 362 8.90 0.94 10.37
C TRP A 362 8.95 0.11 11.66
N GLY A 363 8.00 -0.83 11.82
CA GLY A 363 7.96 -1.83 12.90
C GLY A 363 9.02 -2.92 12.72
N PRO A 364 8.83 -4.17 13.20
CA PRO A 364 9.66 -5.34 12.88
C PRO A 364 9.27 -6.04 11.57
N ALA A 365 10.22 -6.69 10.87
CA ALA A 365 9.93 -7.40 9.62
C ALA A 365 9.08 -8.65 9.87
N GLY A 366 8.14 -8.90 8.95
CA GLY A 366 7.24 -10.05 8.98
C GLY A 366 6.14 -9.98 10.03
N ALA A 367 6.01 -8.88 10.77
CA ALA A 367 5.05 -8.71 11.88
C ALA A 367 3.78 -7.95 11.44
N VAL A 368 3.22 -8.25 10.27
CA VAL A 368 2.14 -7.43 9.67
C VAL A 368 0.91 -7.35 10.57
N ALA A 369 0.43 -8.46 11.15
CA ALA A 369 -0.69 -8.45 12.09
C ALA A 369 -0.31 -7.80 13.43
N GLY A 370 0.89 -8.08 13.93
CA GLY A 370 1.43 -7.49 15.17
C GLY A 370 1.69 -5.98 15.09
N ASP A 371 1.85 -5.43 13.89
CA ASP A 371 2.09 -4.01 13.60
C ASP A 371 0.82 -3.26 13.19
N ILE A 372 -0.35 -3.92 13.21
CA ILE A 372 -1.64 -3.23 13.01
C ILE A 372 -1.89 -2.30 14.20
N GLY A 373 -1.85 -1.00 13.91
CA GLY A 373 -2.03 0.07 14.88
C GLY A 373 -3.16 0.98 14.44
N ASN A 374 -3.10 2.24 14.86
CA ASN A 374 -4.18 3.19 14.56
C ASN A 374 -3.84 4.12 13.41
N ARG A 375 -2.55 4.28 13.10
CA ARG A 375 -2.04 5.17 12.04
C ARG A 375 -1.08 4.40 11.14
N ASN A 376 -1.61 3.44 10.40
CA ASN A 376 -0.83 2.64 9.47
C ASN A 376 -0.77 3.28 8.07
N ALA A 377 0.29 2.95 7.35
CA ALA A 377 0.43 3.15 5.91
C ALA A 377 0.29 4.61 5.47
N GLU A 378 1.29 5.42 5.82
CA GLU A 378 1.43 6.78 5.30
C GLU A 378 1.54 6.76 3.77
N THR A 379 0.74 7.61 3.09
CA THR A 379 0.70 7.68 1.61
C THR A 379 2.05 8.07 0.99
N CYS A 380 2.85 8.92 1.65
CA CYS A 380 4.16 9.37 1.12
C CYS A 380 5.16 8.23 0.95
N VAL A 381 5.17 7.27 1.88
CA VAL A 381 6.07 6.09 1.83
C VAL A 381 5.80 5.32 0.55
N THR A 382 4.53 5.07 0.24
CA THR A 382 4.12 4.31 -0.94
C THR A 382 4.40 5.06 -2.24
N TYR A 383 4.21 6.38 -2.28
CA TYR A 383 4.62 7.19 -3.43
C TYR A 383 6.11 7.02 -3.74
N ASN A 384 6.98 7.10 -2.72
CA ASN A 384 8.42 6.91 -2.91
C ASN A 384 8.73 5.47 -3.34
N MET A 385 8.09 4.48 -2.73
CA MET A 385 8.27 3.08 -3.11
C MET A 385 7.80 2.78 -4.54
N LEU A 386 6.76 3.44 -5.06
CA LEU A 386 6.35 3.34 -6.46
C LEU A 386 7.44 3.87 -7.41
N LYS A 387 8.02 5.05 -7.09
CA LYS A 387 9.15 5.59 -7.87
C LYS A 387 10.36 4.62 -7.86
N ILE A 388 10.67 4.04 -6.70
CA ILE A 388 11.77 3.06 -6.55
C ILE A 388 11.47 1.79 -7.33
N ALA A 389 10.26 1.25 -7.24
CA ALA A 389 9.82 0.06 -7.99
C ALA A 389 10.01 0.27 -9.50
N ARG A 390 9.55 1.43 -10.01
CA ARG A 390 9.75 1.83 -11.40
C ARG A 390 11.24 1.91 -11.76
N ALA A 391 12.05 2.58 -10.95
CA ALA A 391 13.49 2.70 -11.21
C ALA A 391 14.20 1.34 -11.20
N LEU A 392 13.86 0.44 -10.28
CA LEU A 392 14.41 -0.92 -10.24
C LEU A 392 13.93 -1.75 -11.44
N PHE A 393 12.68 -1.57 -11.89
CA PHE A 393 12.18 -2.20 -13.11
C PHE A 393 12.96 -1.74 -14.35
N GLU A 394 13.22 -0.44 -14.52
CA GLU A 394 14.01 0.08 -15.66
C GLU A 394 15.40 -0.57 -15.77
N ARG A 395 15.98 -0.95 -14.62
CA ARG A 395 17.32 -1.54 -14.54
C ARG A 395 17.35 -3.05 -14.68
N THR A 396 16.32 -3.73 -14.21
CA THR A 396 16.30 -5.20 -14.09
C THR A 396 15.33 -5.87 -15.06
N GLY A 397 14.22 -5.21 -15.40
CA GLY A 397 13.10 -5.79 -16.13
C GLY A 397 12.33 -6.84 -15.34
N GLU A 398 12.56 -6.97 -14.02
CA GLU A 398 11.95 -8.00 -13.19
C GLU A 398 10.48 -7.69 -12.86
N ALA A 399 9.58 -8.63 -13.12
CA ALA A 399 8.14 -8.47 -12.92
C ALA A 399 7.75 -8.19 -11.45
N ARG A 400 8.56 -8.60 -10.46
CA ARG A 400 8.25 -8.38 -9.03
C ARG A 400 8.10 -6.89 -8.66
N PHE A 401 8.82 -6.01 -9.35
CA PHE A 401 8.69 -4.57 -9.15
C PHE A 401 7.38 -4.04 -9.74
N ALA A 402 6.98 -4.55 -10.91
CA ALA A 402 5.69 -4.22 -11.53
C ALA A 402 4.50 -4.78 -10.74
N ASP A 403 4.65 -5.93 -10.08
CA ASP A 403 3.62 -6.49 -9.18
C ASP A 403 3.41 -5.64 -7.94
N TYR A 404 4.50 -5.20 -7.28
CA TYR A 404 4.39 -4.21 -6.20
C TYR A 404 3.73 -2.94 -6.70
N TYR A 405 4.15 -2.45 -7.88
CA TYR A 405 3.58 -1.24 -8.49
C TYR A 405 2.07 -1.38 -8.68
N GLU A 406 1.60 -2.47 -9.30
CA GLU A 406 0.16 -2.74 -9.48
C GLU A 406 -0.58 -2.78 -8.14
N ARG A 407 -0.04 -3.49 -7.15
CA ARG A 407 -0.66 -3.61 -5.82
C ARG A 407 -0.83 -2.24 -5.17
N ALA A 408 0.26 -1.47 -5.06
CA ALA A 408 0.28 -0.19 -4.39
C ALA A 408 -0.50 0.90 -5.15
N VAL A 409 -0.37 0.98 -6.48
CA VAL A 409 -1.06 2.02 -7.27
C VAL A 409 -2.57 1.80 -7.30
N THR A 410 -3.00 0.53 -7.42
CA THR A 410 -4.41 0.17 -7.55
C THR A 410 -5.13 0.22 -6.20
N ASN A 411 -4.46 -0.18 -5.10
CA ASN A 411 -5.11 -0.29 -3.81
C ASN A 411 -4.88 0.93 -2.92
N GLN A 412 -3.63 1.24 -2.58
CA GLN A 412 -3.36 2.32 -1.64
C GLN A 412 -3.42 3.70 -2.30
N VAL A 413 -2.76 3.92 -3.43
CA VAL A 413 -2.76 5.24 -4.07
C VAL A 413 -4.14 5.56 -4.63
N LEU A 414 -4.73 4.72 -5.46
CA LEU A 414 -6.07 5.02 -5.97
C LEU A 414 -7.11 5.10 -4.83
N GLY A 415 -6.99 4.25 -3.81
CA GLY A 415 -7.86 4.28 -2.63
C GLY A 415 -7.57 5.40 -1.63
N SER A 416 -6.48 6.14 -1.78
CA SER A 416 -6.20 7.35 -1.00
C SER A 416 -7.00 8.55 -1.49
N ARG A 417 -7.77 8.44 -2.58
CA ARG A 417 -8.60 9.54 -3.11
C ARG A 417 -10.07 9.33 -2.81
N ARG A 418 -10.69 10.29 -2.10
CA ARG A 418 -12.12 10.31 -1.81
C ARG A 418 -12.96 10.46 -3.08
N ASP A 419 -14.17 9.90 -3.11
CA ASP A 419 -15.08 10.15 -4.24
C ASP A 419 -15.86 11.46 -4.10
N VAL A 420 -15.16 12.60 -4.18
CA VAL A 420 -15.78 13.92 -4.13
C VAL A 420 -14.98 14.93 -4.95
N GLY A 421 -15.68 15.80 -5.69
CA GLY A 421 -15.06 16.97 -6.32
C GLY A 421 -14.79 18.06 -5.28
N SER A 422 -13.67 18.76 -5.40
CA SER A 422 -13.32 19.89 -4.56
C SER A 422 -12.54 20.95 -5.35
N ASP A 423 -12.76 22.22 -5.02
CA ASP A 423 -12.11 23.37 -5.64
C ASP A 423 -10.87 23.83 -4.87
N ASP A 424 -10.74 23.40 -3.61
CA ASP A 424 -9.75 23.91 -2.65
C ASP A 424 -9.03 22.83 -1.84
N SER A 425 -9.42 21.56 -2.00
CA SER A 425 -8.81 20.42 -1.31
C SER A 425 -8.47 19.26 -2.25
N PRO A 426 -7.32 18.57 -2.05
CA PRO A 426 -7.02 17.34 -2.77
C PRO A 426 -7.92 16.17 -2.34
N GLU A 427 -8.55 16.24 -1.16
CA GLU A 427 -9.46 15.19 -0.65
C GLU A 427 -8.79 13.80 -0.69
N VAL A 428 -7.57 13.76 -0.16
CA VAL A 428 -6.71 12.56 -0.09
C VAL A 428 -6.46 12.11 1.35
N THR A 429 -6.03 10.86 1.55
CA THR A 429 -5.63 10.35 2.86
C THR A 429 -4.19 10.65 3.23
N TYR A 430 -3.96 10.93 4.51
CA TYR A 430 -2.62 10.91 5.10
C TYR A 430 -2.21 9.48 5.42
N MET A 431 -2.98 8.83 6.30
CA MET A 431 -2.87 7.41 6.63
C MET A 431 -3.98 6.65 5.91
N PHE A 432 -3.66 5.45 5.41
CA PHE A 432 -4.68 4.48 4.98
C PHE A 432 -4.73 3.33 6.00
N PRO A 433 -5.44 3.52 7.13
CA PRO A 433 -5.37 2.60 8.26
C PRO A 433 -5.91 1.20 7.93
N VAL A 434 -5.39 0.18 8.64
CA VAL A 434 -5.74 -1.22 8.36
C VAL A 434 -6.38 -1.95 9.55
N HIS A 435 -6.56 -1.27 10.68
CA HIS A 435 -7.18 -1.85 11.88
C HIS A 435 -8.67 -2.16 11.71
N PRO A 436 -9.22 -3.06 12.55
CA PRO A 436 -10.65 -3.35 12.55
C PRO A 436 -11.50 -2.11 12.76
N GLY A 437 -12.43 -1.87 11.85
CA GLY A 437 -13.31 -0.71 11.91
C GLY A 437 -12.60 0.60 11.63
N ALA A 438 -11.60 0.60 10.76
CA ALA A 438 -10.89 1.79 10.32
C ALA A 438 -11.81 2.79 9.59
N LEU A 439 -11.44 4.06 9.67
CA LEU A 439 -12.00 5.18 8.91
C LEU A 439 -10.87 5.86 8.14
N ARG A 440 -11.17 6.34 6.93
CA ARG A 440 -10.23 7.18 6.17
C ARG A 440 -10.35 8.63 6.65
N GLU A 441 -9.20 9.28 6.81
CA GLU A 441 -9.09 10.71 7.06
C GLU A 441 -8.90 11.42 5.70
N TRP A 442 -9.73 12.39 5.35
CA TRP A 442 -9.68 13.08 4.05
C TRP A 442 -9.18 14.53 4.19
N ASP A 443 -9.33 15.33 3.13
CA ASP A 443 -8.88 16.71 2.99
C ASP A 443 -7.35 16.87 2.84
N ASN A 444 -6.61 16.84 3.95
CA ASN A 444 -5.15 16.87 4.03
C ASN A 444 -4.42 18.00 3.26
N VAL A 445 -5.07 19.14 3.00
CA VAL A 445 -4.42 20.35 2.43
C VAL A 445 -3.19 20.76 3.24
N GLY A 446 -2.09 21.09 2.55
CA GLY A 446 -0.88 21.64 3.18
C GLY A 446 -0.04 20.64 3.95
N THR A 447 -0.45 19.37 4.08
CA THR A 447 0.35 18.29 4.68
C THR A 447 1.27 17.63 3.66
N CYS A 448 2.26 16.82 4.09
CA CYS A 448 3.15 16.08 3.19
C CYS A 448 2.38 15.09 2.28
N CYS A 449 1.44 14.32 2.84
CA CYS A 449 0.57 13.42 2.07
C CYS A 449 -0.41 14.19 1.20
N GLY A 450 -0.86 15.38 1.62
CA GLY A 450 -1.59 16.30 0.77
C GLY A 450 -0.81 16.66 -0.48
N GLY A 451 0.45 17.09 -0.32
CA GLY A 451 1.36 17.42 -1.40
C GLY A 451 1.63 16.23 -2.34
N THR A 452 1.97 15.08 -1.77
CA THR A 452 2.20 13.85 -2.53
C THR A 452 0.95 13.36 -3.26
N GLY A 453 -0.23 13.49 -2.63
CA GLY A 453 -1.52 13.15 -3.20
C GLY A 453 -1.85 13.97 -4.46
N LEU A 454 -1.43 15.24 -4.52
CA LEU A 454 -1.55 16.05 -5.74
C LEU A 454 -0.85 15.37 -6.93
N GLU A 455 0.38 14.93 -6.73
CA GLU A 455 1.19 14.32 -7.80
C GLU A 455 0.72 12.93 -8.19
N ASN A 456 0.27 12.12 -7.23
CA ASN A 456 -0.14 10.73 -7.45
C ASN A 456 -1.16 10.59 -8.57
N HIS A 457 -2.19 11.42 -8.55
CA HIS A 457 -3.39 11.20 -9.36
C HIS A 457 -3.31 11.78 -10.77
N VAL A 458 -2.24 12.52 -11.11
CA VAL A 458 -2.07 13.14 -12.45
C VAL A 458 -1.11 12.37 -13.36
N LYS A 459 -0.63 11.19 -12.94
CA LYS A 459 0.43 10.44 -13.64
C LYS A 459 0.23 8.92 -13.73
N TYR A 460 -1.01 8.41 -13.65
CA TYR A 460 -1.28 6.96 -13.69
C TYR A 460 -0.73 6.24 -14.93
N GLN A 461 -0.43 6.94 -16.01
CA GLN A 461 0.17 6.38 -17.23
C GLN A 461 1.65 6.01 -17.10
N ASP A 462 2.38 6.51 -16.09
CA ASP A 462 3.85 6.58 -16.07
C ASP A 462 4.58 5.22 -16.05
N SER A 463 3.87 4.16 -15.68
CA SER A 463 4.39 2.80 -15.54
C SER A 463 3.53 1.76 -16.27
N VAL A 464 2.61 2.21 -17.14
CA VAL A 464 1.76 1.29 -17.92
C VAL A 464 2.60 0.53 -18.93
N TYR A 465 3.51 1.23 -19.62
CA TYR A 465 4.38 0.67 -20.65
C TYR A 465 5.84 1.06 -20.42
N PHE A 466 6.74 0.16 -20.83
CA PHE A 466 8.17 0.44 -20.96
C PHE A 466 8.65 -0.02 -22.34
N ARG A 467 9.70 0.58 -22.87
CA ARG A 467 10.29 0.27 -24.17
C ARG A 467 11.78 -0.06 -24.05
N SER A 468 12.32 -0.77 -25.04
CA SER A 468 13.75 -1.05 -25.10
C SER A 468 14.50 0.25 -25.35
N VAL A 469 15.65 0.43 -24.69
CA VAL A 469 16.56 1.55 -24.94
C VAL A 469 16.93 1.55 -26.44
N GLY A 470 16.68 2.64 -27.15
CA GLY A 470 16.93 2.73 -28.60
C GLY A 470 18.43 2.61 -28.92
N SER A 471 18.79 1.95 -30.03
CA SER A 471 20.18 1.90 -30.52
C SER A 471 20.66 3.19 -31.23
N GLY A 472 19.98 4.31 -31.00
CA GLY A 472 20.26 5.61 -31.60
C GLY A 472 20.07 6.73 -30.59
N GLY A 473 21.18 7.24 -30.04
CA GLY A 473 21.19 8.37 -29.12
C GLY A 473 22.08 8.14 -27.90
N GLY A 474 23.38 7.93 -28.13
CA GLY A 474 24.35 8.04 -27.04
C GLY A 474 24.31 9.45 -26.45
N ALA A 475 24.32 9.52 -25.12
CA ALA A 475 24.72 10.67 -24.32
C ALA A 475 24.08 12.02 -24.71
N GLY A 476 23.13 12.48 -23.89
CA GLY A 476 23.01 13.90 -23.57
C GLY A 476 24.20 14.44 -22.75
N GLY A 477 25.39 13.86 -22.92
CA GLY A 477 26.64 14.37 -22.36
C GLY A 477 27.17 15.45 -23.28
N VAL A 478 26.99 16.70 -22.86
CA VAL A 478 27.59 17.87 -23.52
C VAL A 478 29.11 17.68 -23.53
N GLY A 479 29.69 17.77 -24.72
CA GLY A 479 31.04 17.26 -25.02
C GLY A 479 32.16 17.88 -24.18
N ALA A 480 32.94 17.01 -23.53
CA ALA A 480 34.29 17.33 -23.08
C ALA A 480 35.26 17.16 -24.25
N ALA A 481 35.61 18.26 -24.90
CA ALA A 481 36.71 18.31 -25.86
C ALA A 481 38.03 18.57 -25.14
N GLY A 482 38.94 17.58 -25.21
CA GLY A 482 40.37 17.80 -25.35
C GLY A 482 41.23 17.87 -24.08
N ALA A 483 41.98 16.80 -23.82
CA ALA A 483 43.44 16.85 -23.77
C ALA A 483 44.02 15.43 -23.70
N ALA A 484 44.57 14.96 -24.82
CA ALA A 484 45.54 13.88 -24.85
C ALA A 484 46.93 14.46 -24.54
N ASP A 485 47.69 13.80 -23.66
CA ASP A 485 49.06 13.30 -23.89
C ASP A 485 49.80 13.04 -22.57
N ALA A 486 50.15 11.78 -22.31
CA ALA A 486 51.55 11.34 -22.26
C ALA A 486 51.68 9.88 -21.77
N ALA A 487 52.33 9.08 -22.61
CA ALA A 487 52.91 7.75 -22.37
C ALA A 487 53.70 7.63 -21.04
N GLY A 488 53.95 6.47 -20.46
CA GLY A 488 53.78 5.08 -20.85
C GLY A 488 54.62 4.18 -19.91
N ALA A 489 54.38 2.86 -19.91
CA ALA A 489 55.39 1.79 -19.78
C ALA A 489 54.75 0.44 -19.43
N VAL A 490 54.67 -0.38 -20.46
CA VAL A 490 54.76 -1.85 -20.59
C VAL A 490 55.12 -2.67 -19.33
N GLY A 491 54.40 -3.76 -19.13
CA GLY A 491 54.80 -4.92 -18.34
C GLY A 491 53.87 -6.12 -18.56
N ASP A 492 54.22 -6.95 -19.55
CA ASP A 492 53.55 -8.18 -19.97
C ASP A 492 53.26 -9.20 -18.86
N GLY A 493 52.16 -9.95 -19.01
CA GLY A 493 51.84 -11.12 -18.21
C GLY A 493 50.50 -11.78 -18.57
N ALA A 494 50.37 -12.26 -19.81
CA ALA A 494 49.19 -13.01 -20.27
C ALA A 494 49.27 -14.51 -19.95
N VAL A 495 48.25 -15.05 -19.27
CA VAL A 495 47.68 -16.42 -19.40
C VAL A 495 46.26 -16.32 -18.82
N GLY A 496 45.12 -16.65 -19.41
CA GLY A 496 44.74 -17.43 -20.58
C GLY A 496 43.43 -18.14 -20.21
N ALA A 497 42.26 -17.58 -20.57
CA ALA A 497 40.96 -18.24 -20.40
C ALA A 497 39.97 -17.84 -21.52
N GLY A 498 39.85 -18.75 -22.50
CA GLY A 498 38.60 -19.16 -23.15
C GLY A 498 37.64 -18.09 -23.66
N THR A 499 37.89 -17.60 -24.86
CA THR A 499 36.93 -16.91 -25.74
C THR A 499 35.76 -17.83 -26.16
N ARG A 500 34.55 -17.49 -25.76
CA ARG A 500 33.33 -17.56 -26.58
C ARG A 500 32.78 -16.14 -26.58
N GLY A 501 33.14 -15.33 -27.56
CA GLY A 501 32.35 -15.24 -28.78
C GLY A 501 31.32 -14.12 -28.63
N ALA A 502 31.82 -12.91 -28.34
CA ALA A 502 31.06 -11.69 -28.52
C ALA A 502 30.98 -11.43 -30.04
N GLU A 503 29.87 -11.84 -30.65
CA GLU A 503 29.46 -11.27 -31.92
C GLU A 503 28.75 -9.95 -31.64
N ALA A 504 29.43 -8.86 -31.98
CA ALA A 504 28.79 -7.58 -32.21
C ALA A 504 27.88 -7.71 -33.44
N ALA A 505 26.57 -7.63 -33.23
CA ALA A 505 25.56 -7.44 -34.26
C ALA A 505 24.78 -6.16 -33.94
N GLY A 506 24.78 -5.20 -34.87
CA GLY A 506 23.92 -4.02 -34.80
C GLY A 506 22.45 -4.39 -34.97
N GLY A 507 21.57 -3.73 -34.20
CA GLY A 507 20.11 -3.88 -34.25
C GLY A 507 19.54 -4.62 -33.05
N GLY A 508 19.33 -3.93 -31.93
CA GLY A 508 18.55 -4.47 -30.82
C GLY A 508 17.11 -4.75 -31.24
N VAL A 509 16.51 -5.82 -30.73
CA VAL A 509 15.08 -6.11 -30.97
C VAL A 509 14.26 -5.01 -30.29
N ARG A 510 13.37 -4.36 -31.03
CA ARG A 510 12.40 -3.42 -30.44
C ARG A 510 11.53 -4.19 -29.47
N THR A 511 11.49 -3.77 -28.21
CA THR A 511 10.70 -4.43 -27.17
C THR A 511 9.77 -3.42 -26.51
N VAL A 512 8.52 -3.83 -26.27
CA VAL A 512 7.59 -3.08 -25.41
C VAL A 512 7.10 -4.02 -24.31
N TRP A 513 7.28 -3.60 -23.05
CA TRP A 513 6.69 -4.24 -21.89
C TRP A 513 5.34 -3.61 -21.61
N VAL A 514 4.30 -4.45 -21.52
CA VAL A 514 2.97 -4.09 -21.02
C VAL A 514 2.95 -4.48 -19.55
N ASN A 515 3.21 -3.50 -18.68
CA ASN A 515 3.31 -3.70 -17.24
C ASN A 515 1.96 -3.61 -16.55
N LEU A 516 1.15 -2.59 -16.85
CA LEU A 516 -0.16 -2.44 -16.24
C LEU A 516 -1.27 -2.65 -17.28
N TYR A 517 -2.36 -3.28 -16.83
CA TYR A 517 -3.54 -3.47 -17.65
C TYR A 517 -4.52 -2.30 -17.42
N VAL A 518 -4.26 -1.18 -18.08
CA VAL A 518 -5.02 0.06 -17.96
C VAL A 518 -5.52 0.47 -19.34
N ALA A 519 -6.81 0.86 -19.43
CA ALA A 519 -7.36 1.38 -20.67
C ALA A 519 -6.57 2.62 -21.11
N SER A 520 -5.84 2.49 -22.21
CA SER A 520 -4.83 3.47 -22.58
C SER A 520 -4.44 3.41 -24.05
N THR A 521 -3.80 4.47 -24.55
CA THR A 521 -3.12 4.46 -25.85
C THR A 521 -1.66 4.88 -25.66
N ALA A 522 -0.72 4.06 -26.08
CA ALA A 522 0.71 4.39 -26.11
C ALA A 522 1.20 4.61 -27.55
N VAL A 523 2.07 5.60 -27.74
CA VAL A 523 2.67 5.95 -29.02
C VAL A 523 4.19 6.00 -28.87
N TRP A 524 4.89 5.10 -29.56
CA TRP A 524 6.34 5.15 -29.74
C TRP A 524 6.63 5.62 -31.17
N ALA A 525 6.63 6.94 -31.34
CA ALA A 525 6.68 7.56 -32.67
C ALA A 525 7.97 7.24 -33.43
N GLU A 526 9.12 7.16 -32.74
CA GLU A 526 10.41 6.90 -33.37
C GLU A 526 10.48 5.53 -34.06
N GLU A 527 9.69 4.57 -33.60
CA GLU A 527 9.70 3.19 -34.08
C GLU A 527 8.42 2.78 -34.82
N ASP A 528 7.52 3.73 -35.12
CA ASP A 528 6.22 3.50 -35.77
C ASP A 528 5.39 2.41 -35.05
N VAL A 529 5.32 2.51 -33.71
CA VAL A 529 4.53 1.60 -32.87
C VAL A 529 3.46 2.39 -32.12
N ARG A 530 2.21 1.94 -32.24
CA ARG A 530 1.08 2.43 -31.44
C ARG A 530 0.34 1.23 -30.83
N LEU A 531 0.05 1.32 -29.53
CA LEU A 531 -0.70 0.30 -28.80
C LEU A 531 -1.96 0.95 -28.24
N THR A 532 -3.14 0.40 -28.54
CA THR A 532 -4.40 0.82 -27.90
C THR A 532 -4.93 -0.32 -27.05
N GLN A 533 -4.98 -0.12 -25.74
CA GLN A 533 -5.49 -1.08 -24.79
C GLN A 533 -6.93 -0.73 -24.38
N GLU A 534 -7.84 -1.67 -24.61
CA GLU A 534 -9.24 -1.62 -24.23
C GLU A 534 -9.49 -2.66 -23.14
N THR A 535 -9.88 -2.20 -21.95
CA THR A 535 -10.11 -3.08 -20.80
C THR A 535 -10.96 -2.38 -19.74
N ALA A 536 -11.77 -3.14 -19.00
CA ALA A 536 -12.38 -2.69 -17.75
C ALA A 536 -11.59 -3.18 -16.50
N TYR A 537 -10.39 -3.73 -16.66
CA TYR A 537 -9.52 -4.11 -15.55
C TYR A 537 -9.34 -2.93 -14.57
N PRO A 538 -9.37 -3.16 -13.25
CA PRO A 538 -9.46 -4.45 -12.53
C PRO A 538 -10.89 -4.98 -12.29
N LEU A 539 -11.93 -4.43 -12.93
CA LEU A 539 -13.32 -4.92 -12.79
C LEU A 539 -13.58 -6.20 -13.58
N GLU A 540 -12.78 -6.46 -14.61
CA GLU A 540 -12.79 -7.72 -15.36
C GLU A 540 -11.37 -8.23 -15.62
N GLY A 541 -11.27 -9.53 -15.86
CA GLY A 541 -10.02 -10.22 -16.16
C GLY A 541 -9.66 -10.25 -17.64
N ARG A 542 -10.00 -9.23 -18.43
CA ARG A 542 -9.77 -9.22 -19.89
C ARG A 542 -9.15 -7.92 -20.34
N SER A 543 -8.21 -8.01 -21.27
CA SER A 543 -7.62 -6.86 -21.95
C SER A 543 -7.44 -7.14 -23.43
N ARG A 544 -7.86 -6.20 -24.27
CA ARG A 544 -7.70 -6.24 -25.72
C ARG A 544 -6.72 -5.15 -26.14
N ILE A 545 -5.62 -5.53 -26.78
CA ILE A 545 -4.58 -4.62 -27.25
C ILE A 545 -4.60 -4.62 -28.79
N LEU A 546 -4.98 -3.49 -29.38
CA LEU A 546 -4.78 -3.22 -30.79
C LEU A 546 -3.32 -2.79 -30.99
N VAL A 547 -2.59 -3.54 -31.81
CA VAL A 547 -1.18 -3.30 -32.11
C VAL A 547 -1.06 -2.75 -33.53
N ASP A 548 -0.76 -1.46 -33.61
CA ASP A 548 -0.44 -0.76 -34.84
C ASP A 548 1.08 -0.61 -34.96
N ALA A 549 1.73 -1.65 -35.46
CA ALA A 549 3.18 -1.71 -35.64
C ALA A 549 3.54 -2.44 -36.94
N ARG A 550 4.76 -2.21 -37.44
CA ARG A 550 5.33 -2.91 -38.61
C ARG A 550 6.68 -3.50 -38.28
N GLY A 551 6.98 -4.70 -38.78
CA GLY A 551 8.29 -5.34 -38.61
C GLY A 551 8.45 -6.05 -37.27
N ASP A 552 9.67 -6.47 -36.97
CA ASP A 552 10.01 -7.19 -35.75
C ASP A 552 9.79 -6.33 -34.50
N LEU A 553 8.91 -6.79 -33.61
CA LEU A 553 8.69 -6.22 -32.28
C LEU A 553 8.44 -7.38 -31.29
N ASP A 554 9.04 -7.29 -30.11
CA ASP A 554 8.78 -8.18 -28.98
C ASP A 554 7.82 -7.48 -28.01
N LEU A 555 6.56 -7.91 -27.98
CA LEU A 555 5.59 -7.43 -27.01
C LEU A 555 5.61 -8.35 -25.78
N ARG A 556 6.06 -7.83 -24.64
CA ARG A 556 6.17 -8.58 -23.37
C ARG A 556 4.97 -8.27 -22.48
N LEU A 557 4.12 -9.26 -22.27
CA LEU A 557 2.91 -9.15 -21.45
C LEU A 557 3.20 -9.63 -20.04
N ARG A 558 3.04 -8.78 -19.02
CA ARG A 558 3.23 -9.22 -17.62
C ARG A 558 2.19 -10.28 -17.27
N VAL A 559 2.63 -11.37 -16.63
CA VAL A 559 1.75 -12.30 -15.94
C VAL A 559 1.76 -11.90 -14.46
N PRO A 560 0.69 -11.28 -13.94
CA PRO A 560 0.66 -10.81 -12.56
C PRO A 560 0.91 -11.96 -11.57
N GLY A 561 1.69 -11.73 -10.51
CA GLY A 561 1.98 -12.77 -9.51
C GLY A 561 0.72 -13.41 -8.91
N TRP A 562 -0.35 -12.63 -8.76
CA TRP A 562 -1.64 -13.07 -8.24
C TRP A 562 -2.37 -14.08 -9.16
N VAL A 563 -2.06 -14.12 -10.45
CA VAL A 563 -2.56 -15.13 -11.41
C VAL A 563 -1.89 -16.48 -11.16
N THR A 564 -0.65 -16.46 -10.66
CA THR A 564 0.21 -17.65 -10.48
C THR A 564 0.20 -18.21 -9.06
N GLY A 565 -0.24 -17.42 -8.07
CA GLY A 565 -0.28 -17.83 -6.66
C GLY A 565 1.07 -17.77 -5.93
N SER A 566 2.12 -17.23 -6.55
CA SER A 566 3.47 -17.11 -5.97
C SER A 566 4.11 -15.75 -6.27
N PRO A 567 4.97 -15.18 -5.39
CA PRO A 567 5.88 -14.11 -5.77
C PRO A 567 6.80 -14.57 -6.91
N VAL A 568 6.97 -13.72 -7.92
CA VAL A 568 7.32 -14.04 -9.31
C VAL A 568 8.77 -14.54 -9.55
N SER A 569 9.57 -14.77 -8.50
CA SER A 569 10.99 -15.07 -8.70
C SER A 569 11.31 -16.46 -9.27
N ASP A 570 10.39 -17.43 -9.32
CA ASP A 570 10.69 -18.79 -9.80
C ASP A 570 9.54 -19.46 -10.58
N VAL A 571 9.06 -18.87 -11.69
CA VAL A 571 7.99 -19.50 -12.50
C VAL A 571 8.52 -20.02 -13.85
N GLN A 572 8.55 -21.35 -13.99
CA GLN A 572 8.68 -22.04 -15.29
C GLN A 572 7.30 -22.40 -15.84
N VAL A 573 6.95 -21.97 -17.05
CA VAL A 573 5.74 -22.46 -17.76
C VAL A 573 6.11 -23.29 -18.99
N PRO A 574 6.34 -24.60 -18.84
CA PRO A 574 5.64 -25.54 -19.72
C PRO A 574 5.18 -26.75 -18.91
N GLY A 575 3.87 -26.87 -18.67
CA GLY A 575 3.33 -27.94 -17.81
C GLY A 575 3.65 -27.77 -16.32
N GLY A 576 3.91 -26.54 -15.84
CA GLY A 576 4.09 -26.22 -14.43
C GLY A 576 3.28 -24.98 -14.02
N THR A 577 2.25 -25.21 -13.21
CA THR A 577 1.47 -24.32 -12.32
C THR A 577 1.34 -22.83 -12.67
N CYS A 578 0.65 -22.53 -13.76
CA CYS A 578 -0.29 -21.39 -13.88
C CYS A 578 -1.67 -21.94 -14.24
N THR A 579 -2.03 -23.07 -13.63
CA THR A 579 -3.21 -23.85 -13.96
C THR A 579 -4.20 -23.78 -12.81
N SER A 580 -5.48 -23.62 -13.11
CA SER A 580 -6.56 -23.81 -12.13
C SER A 580 -6.54 -25.22 -11.54
N ASP A 581 -7.30 -25.43 -10.48
CA ASP A 581 -7.73 -26.73 -9.94
C ASP A 581 -8.16 -27.75 -11.02
N THR A 582 -8.70 -27.28 -12.15
CA THR A 582 -9.11 -28.10 -13.30
C THR A 582 -8.01 -28.36 -14.33
N GLY A 583 -6.83 -27.76 -14.18
CA GLY A 583 -5.71 -27.82 -15.11
C GLY A 583 -5.74 -26.76 -16.22
N ALA A 584 -6.67 -25.80 -16.18
CA ALA A 584 -6.83 -24.78 -17.22
C ALA A 584 -5.86 -23.60 -17.00
N PRO A 585 -5.23 -23.03 -18.05
CA PRO A 585 -4.34 -21.88 -17.90
C PRO A 585 -5.09 -20.66 -17.37
N ARG A 586 -4.54 -20.00 -16.35
CA ARG A 586 -5.07 -18.76 -15.77
C ARG A 586 -4.66 -17.50 -16.52
N PHE A 587 -3.69 -17.61 -17.43
CA PHE A 587 -3.31 -16.54 -18.35
C PHE A 587 -3.41 -17.08 -19.77
N ARG A 588 -4.35 -16.56 -20.55
CA ARG A 588 -4.57 -16.96 -21.94
C ARG A 588 -4.32 -15.78 -22.87
N VAL A 589 -3.70 -16.06 -24.00
CA VAL A 589 -3.41 -15.08 -25.05
C VAL A 589 -3.97 -15.56 -26.38
N ARG A 590 -4.67 -14.68 -27.08
CA ARG A 590 -5.07 -14.87 -28.49
C ARG A 590 -4.49 -13.75 -29.34
N VAL A 591 -4.18 -14.06 -30.58
CA VAL A 591 -3.70 -13.10 -31.58
C VAL A 591 -4.56 -13.28 -32.82
N ASP A 592 -5.26 -12.22 -33.23
CA ASP A 592 -6.25 -12.25 -34.31
C ASP A 592 -7.26 -13.41 -34.15
N GLY A 593 -7.68 -13.68 -32.89
CA GLY A 593 -8.60 -14.75 -32.50
C GLY A 593 -7.96 -16.13 -32.29
N GLU A 594 -6.73 -16.34 -32.76
CA GLU A 594 -6.01 -17.62 -32.64
C GLU A 594 -5.33 -17.75 -31.27
N ALA A 595 -5.65 -18.84 -30.55
CA ALA A 595 -5.05 -19.13 -29.26
C ALA A 595 -3.55 -19.40 -29.37
N GLN A 596 -2.75 -18.76 -28.52
CA GLN A 596 -1.31 -18.87 -28.50
C GLN A 596 -0.85 -19.85 -27.39
N SER A 597 0.13 -20.69 -27.71
CA SER A 597 0.87 -21.42 -26.68
C SER A 597 1.93 -20.48 -26.11
N VAL A 598 1.77 -20.09 -24.85
CA VAL A 598 2.61 -19.07 -24.20
C VAL A 598 3.31 -19.64 -22.97
N ARG A 599 4.55 -19.20 -22.77
CA ARG A 599 5.36 -19.46 -21.58
C ARG A 599 5.75 -18.12 -20.97
N ALA A 600 5.57 -17.98 -19.66
CA ALA A 600 6.17 -16.89 -18.92
C ALA A 600 7.65 -17.21 -18.64
N ASP A 601 8.50 -16.21 -18.83
CA ASP A 601 9.90 -16.19 -18.40
C ASP A 601 10.14 -14.90 -17.61
N GLY A 602 10.63 -15.02 -16.38
CA GLY A 602 10.78 -13.87 -15.46
C GLY A 602 9.49 -13.06 -15.23
N GLY A 603 8.32 -13.71 -15.33
CA GLY A 603 7.01 -13.06 -15.16
C GLY A 603 6.43 -12.41 -16.42
N TYR A 604 7.04 -12.59 -17.60
CA TYR A 604 6.53 -12.04 -18.86
C TYR A 604 6.32 -13.11 -19.92
N VAL A 605 5.22 -13.00 -20.66
CA VAL A 605 5.01 -13.70 -21.92
C VAL A 605 5.56 -12.84 -23.06
N SER A 606 6.59 -13.32 -23.74
CA SER A 606 7.15 -12.67 -24.93
C SER A 606 6.39 -13.07 -26.19
N LEU A 607 5.89 -12.08 -26.92
CA LEU A 607 5.24 -12.22 -28.22
C LEU A 607 6.09 -11.55 -29.29
N ARG A 608 7.19 -12.20 -29.68
CA ARG A 608 8.05 -11.75 -30.78
C ARG A 608 7.52 -12.21 -32.13
N ARG A 609 7.22 -11.28 -33.02
CA ARG A 609 6.75 -11.53 -34.38
C ARG A 609 7.01 -10.35 -35.31
N ASP A 610 6.79 -10.57 -36.60
CA ASP A 610 6.64 -9.51 -37.60
C ASP A 610 5.20 -8.98 -37.53
N TRP A 611 5.04 -7.78 -36.96
CA TRP A 611 3.73 -7.20 -36.70
C TRP A 611 3.14 -6.52 -37.93
N ARG A 612 1.80 -6.53 -38.00
CA ARG A 612 1.02 -5.81 -39.02
C ARG A 612 0.09 -4.84 -38.31
N PRO A 613 -0.14 -3.64 -38.88
CA PRO A 613 -1.10 -2.73 -38.30
C PRO A 613 -2.50 -3.35 -38.24
N GLY A 614 -3.21 -3.11 -37.14
CA GLY A 614 -4.52 -3.69 -36.87
C GLY A 614 -4.51 -5.06 -36.20
N THR A 615 -3.35 -5.67 -35.91
CA THR A 615 -3.30 -6.95 -35.18
C THR A 615 -3.89 -6.79 -33.79
N VAL A 616 -4.74 -7.74 -33.38
CA VAL A 616 -5.41 -7.73 -32.07
C VAL A 616 -4.80 -8.80 -31.17
N VAL A 617 -4.34 -8.40 -30.00
CA VAL A 617 -3.93 -9.30 -28.92
C VAL A 617 -5.01 -9.28 -27.84
N GLU A 618 -5.58 -10.43 -27.53
CA GLU A 618 -6.54 -10.57 -26.43
C GLU A 618 -5.90 -11.36 -25.29
N ILE A 619 -6.05 -10.84 -24.08
CA ILE A 619 -5.51 -11.41 -22.86
C ILE A 619 -6.68 -11.71 -21.93
N GLU A 620 -6.69 -12.91 -21.35
CA GLU A 620 -7.67 -13.33 -20.36
C GLU A 620 -6.96 -13.85 -19.12
N MET A 621 -7.26 -13.22 -17.99
CA MET A 621 -6.79 -13.51 -16.65
C MET A 621 -7.98 -13.53 -15.67
N PRO A 622 -8.66 -14.67 -15.47
CA PRO A 622 -9.84 -14.73 -14.61
C PRO A 622 -9.56 -14.15 -13.20
N LEU A 623 -10.38 -13.20 -12.76
CA LEU A 623 -10.27 -12.63 -11.43
C LEU A 623 -10.75 -13.66 -10.41
N THR A 624 -9.83 -14.17 -9.59
CA THR A 624 -10.15 -15.16 -8.55
C THR A 624 -10.21 -14.48 -7.19
N LEU A 625 -11.22 -14.83 -6.39
CA LEU A 625 -11.26 -14.46 -4.98
C LEU A 625 -10.23 -15.30 -4.21
N ARG A 626 -9.47 -14.67 -3.33
CA ARG A 626 -8.46 -15.29 -2.48
C ARG A 626 -8.59 -14.76 -1.06
N GLU A 627 -8.20 -15.60 -0.13
CA GLU A 627 -7.92 -15.19 1.23
C GLU A 627 -6.40 -15.23 1.43
N VAL A 628 -5.81 -14.07 1.75
CA VAL A 628 -4.37 -13.90 1.89
C VAL A 628 -4.02 -13.69 3.36
N PRO A 629 -3.33 -14.64 4.01
CA PRO A 629 -2.95 -14.51 5.42
C PRO A 629 -1.80 -13.53 5.63
N THR A 630 -1.77 -12.93 6.82
CA THR A 630 -0.57 -12.23 7.28
C THR A 630 0.55 -13.23 7.60
N PRO A 631 1.83 -12.84 7.42
CA PRO A 631 2.98 -13.72 7.65
C PRO A 631 3.17 -14.17 9.11
N ASP A 632 2.74 -13.37 10.09
CA ASP A 632 2.92 -13.62 11.53
C ASP A 632 1.69 -14.25 12.21
N ASP A 633 0.47 -13.90 11.79
CA ASP A 633 -0.76 -14.56 12.24
C ASP A 633 -1.58 -15.01 11.05
N THR A 634 -1.49 -16.31 10.73
CA THR A 634 -2.21 -16.89 9.59
C THR A 634 -3.73 -16.88 9.76
N SER A 635 -4.26 -16.62 10.97
CA SER A 635 -5.69 -16.45 11.20
C SER A 635 -6.20 -15.07 10.79
N VAL A 636 -5.31 -14.08 10.68
CA VAL A 636 -5.61 -12.71 10.20
C VAL A 636 -5.40 -12.66 8.70
N VAL A 637 -6.43 -12.28 7.96
CA VAL A 637 -6.47 -12.43 6.51
C VAL A 637 -7.11 -11.24 5.80
N SER A 638 -6.65 -10.92 4.59
CA SER A 638 -7.36 -10.02 3.68
C SER A 638 -8.08 -10.82 2.59
N LEU A 639 -9.22 -10.31 2.12
CA LEU A 639 -9.90 -10.85 0.94
C LEU A 639 -9.46 -10.08 -0.31
N GLU A 640 -9.07 -10.79 -1.35
CA GLU A 640 -8.58 -10.18 -2.59
C GLU A 640 -9.26 -10.78 -3.84
N LEU A 641 -9.73 -9.94 -4.76
CA LEU A 641 -10.28 -10.32 -6.07
C LEU A 641 -9.36 -9.84 -7.19
N GLY A 642 -8.57 -10.75 -7.77
CA GLY A 642 -7.53 -10.39 -8.74
C GLY A 642 -6.48 -9.46 -8.10
N PRO A 643 -6.23 -8.25 -8.62
CA PRO A 643 -5.35 -7.25 -7.98
C PRO A 643 -6.05 -6.44 -6.86
N THR A 644 -7.37 -6.63 -6.69
CA THR A 644 -8.22 -5.83 -5.79
C THR A 644 -8.18 -6.37 -4.38
N VAL A 645 -7.73 -5.57 -3.42
CA VAL A 645 -8.03 -5.81 -2.00
C VAL A 645 -9.46 -5.36 -1.71
N LEU A 646 -10.24 -6.20 -1.04
CA LEU A 646 -11.62 -5.94 -0.67
C LEU A 646 -11.70 -5.50 0.80
N LEU A 647 -12.53 -4.50 1.05
CA LEU A 647 -12.81 -3.94 2.37
C LEU A 647 -14.20 -4.37 2.83
N ALA A 648 -14.32 -4.96 4.01
CA ALA A 648 -15.62 -5.30 4.58
C ALA A 648 -16.22 -4.11 5.31
N ARG A 649 -17.33 -3.57 4.79
CA ARG A 649 -18.07 -2.46 5.41
C ARG A 649 -18.78 -2.93 6.68
N SER A 650 -18.47 -2.31 7.81
CA SER A 650 -19.12 -2.59 9.08
C SER A 650 -18.89 -1.48 10.09
N ALA A 651 -19.89 -1.26 10.94
CA ALA A 651 -19.76 -0.36 12.10
C ALA A 651 -18.98 -1.00 13.27
N ALA A 652 -18.66 -2.31 13.19
CA ALA A 652 -17.84 -2.98 14.18
C ALA A 652 -16.43 -2.38 14.25
N THR A 653 -15.84 -2.35 15.43
CA THR A 653 -14.47 -1.91 15.73
C THR A 653 -13.61 -3.06 16.29
N THR A 654 -14.13 -4.29 16.21
CA THR A 654 -13.48 -5.55 16.56
C THR A 654 -13.41 -6.46 15.34
N TRP A 655 -12.53 -7.47 15.36
CA TRP A 655 -12.33 -8.39 14.24
C TRP A 655 -13.64 -8.99 13.72
N LEU A 656 -13.86 -8.89 12.40
CA LEU A 656 -14.95 -9.58 11.73
C LEU A 656 -14.56 -11.01 11.35
N PRO A 657 -15.45 -12.00 11.55
CA PRO A 657 -15.19 -13.38 11.16
C PRO A 657 -15.31 -13.58 9.65
N VAL A 658 -14.49 -14.48 9.10
CA VAL A 658 -14.67 -15.07 7.77
C VAL A 658 -14.64 -16.60 7.84
N GLN A 659 -15.57 -17.24 7.13
CA GLN A 659 -15.70 -18.70 7.06
C GLN A 659 -15.56 -19.11 5.59
N ALA A 660 -14.36 -19.51 5.19
CA ALA A 660 -14.02 -19.72 3.79
C ALA A 660 -13.70 -21.18 3.44
N ALA A 661 -13.67 -22.08 4.44
CA ALA A 661 -13.20 -23.45 4.24
C ALA A 661 -14.01 -24.22 3.17
N THR A 662 -15.31 -23.99 3.12
CA THR A 662 -16.23 -24.65 2.18
C THR A 662 -16.18 -24.07 0.76
N TRP A 663 -15.39 -23.01 0.53
CA TRP A 663 -15.19 -22.43 -0.81
C TRP A 663 -13.78 -22.70 -1.36
N ARG A 664 -12.87 -23.21 -0.52
CA ARG A 664 -11.45 -23.26 -0.88
C ARG A 664 -11.12 -24.37 -1.87
N ARG A 665 -10.45 -23.99 -2.94
CA ARG A 665 -9.94 -24.88 -4.01
C ARG A 665 -8.49 -25.31 -3.73
N LEU A 666 -7.97 -26.24 -4.55
CA LEU A 666 -6.61 -26.78 -4.41
C LEU A 666 -5.56 -25.67 -4.38
N ASP A 667 -5.69 -24.69 -5.26
CA ASP A 667 -4.75 -23.58 -5.44
C ASP A 667 -4.98 -22.43 -4.43
N GLY A 668 -5.78 -22.66 -3.39
CA GLY A 668 -6.05 -21.69 -2.34
C GLY A 668 -7.09 -20.61 -2.68
N THR A 669 -7.50 -20.49 -3.95
CA THR A 669 -8.62 -19.61 -4.34
C THR A 669 -9.95 -20.04 -3.75
N LEU A 670 -10.87 -19.08 -3.66
CA LEU A 670 -12.21 -19.26 -3.12
C LEU A 670 -13.24 -19.26 -4.25
N ASP A 671 -13.99 -20.33 -4.36
CA ASP A 671 -15.20 -20.44 -5.18
C ASP A 671 -16.42 -20.04 -4.37
N ALA A 672 -16.43 -18.79 -3.94
CA ALA A 672 -17.48 -18.28 -3.09
C ALA A 672 -18.58 -17.62 -3.92
N PRO A 673 -19.84 -17.62 -3.45
CA PRO A 673 -20.97 -16.99 -4.14
C PRO A 673 -20.94 -15.45 -3.98
N LEU A 674 -19.90 -14.83 -4.54
CA LEU A 674 -19.72 -13.37 -4.51
C LEU A 674 -20.75 -12.72 -5.44
N THR A 675 -21.71 -12.01 -4.85
CA THR A 675 -22.84 -11.40 -5.59
C THR A 675 -22.69 -9.89 -5.68
N PRO A 676 -22.58 -9.29 -6.87
CA PRO A 676 -22.49 -7.84 -7.01
C PRO A 676 -23.80 -7.16 -6.64
N ALA A 677 -23.70 -5.93 -6.12
CA ALA A 677 -24.81 -5.03 -5.85
C ALA A 677 -24.71 -3.76 -6.73
N ASP A 678 -25.82 -3.03 -6.85
CA ASP A 678 -25.91 -1.85 -7.73
C ASP A 678 -25.04 -0.66 -7.27
N ASP A 679 -24.61 -0.65 -6.00
CA ASP A 679 -23.82 0.43 -5.39
C ASP A 679 -22.29 0.20 -5.50
N GLY A 680 -21.86 -0.74 -6.35
CA GLY A 680 -20.45 -1.08 -6.54
C GLY A 680 -19.85 -1.95 -5.43
N THR A 681 -20.69 -2.50 -4.55
CA THR A 681 -20.28 -3.49 -3.54
C THR A 681 -20.55 -4.92 -4.00
N TRP A 682 -20.01 -5.89 -3.26
CA TRP A 682 -20.32 -7.30 -3.37
C TRP A 682 -20.79 -7.87 -2.05
N ARG A 683 -21.58 -8.94 -2.08
CA ARG A 683 -21.97 -9.73 -0.92
C ARG A 683 -21.27 -11.07 -0.89
N LEU A 684 -20.75 -11.40 0.28
CA LEU A 684 -20.14 -12.70 0.61
C LEU A 684 -20.71 -13.17 1.94
N GLY A 685 -21.77 -13.99 1.90
CA GLY A 685 -22.57 -14.29 3.09
C GLY A 685 -23.14 -12.99 3.67
N ASP A 686 -22.82 -12.72 4.95
CA ASP A 686 -23.24 -11.50 5.65
C ASP A 686 -22.30 -10.31 5.43
N LEU A 687 -21.14 -10.52 4.80
CA LEU A 687 -20.18 -9.45 4.52
C LEU A 687 -20.63 -8.62 3.32
N VAL A 688 -20.56 -7.29 3.47
CA VAL A 688 -20.67 -6.32 2.37
C VAL A 688 -19.25 -5.84 2.06
N LEU A 689 -18.76 -6.17 0.87
CA LEU A 689 -17.40 -5.93 0.42
C LEU A 689 -17.37 -4.80 -0.60
N GLU A 690 -16.42 -3.89 -0.47
CA GLU A 690 -16.15 -2.84 -1.47
C GLU A 690 -14.68 -2.90 -1.89
N PRO A 691 -14.29 -2.39 -3.07
CA PRO A 691 -12.88 -2.32 -3.43
C PRO A 691 -12.18 -1.23 -2.62
N THR A 692 -10.88 -1.39 -2.33
CA THR A 692 -10.07 -0.37 -1.64
C THR A 692 -10.11 1.01 -2.31
N TRP A 693 -10.33 1.07 -3.62
CA TRP A 693 -10.45 2.30 -4.41
C TRP A 693 -11.84 2.93 -4.49
N SER A 694 -12.81 2.47 -3.70
CA SER A 694 -14.16 3.04 -3.72
C SER A 694 -14.19 4.53 -3.39
N GLY A 695 -13.25 5.03 -2.58
CA GLY A 695 -13.24 6.41 -2.09
C GLY A 695 -14.36 6.70 -1.07
N SER A 696 -14.93 5.66 -0.47
CA SER A 696 -16.06 5.73 0.47
C SER A 696 -15.66 6.21 1.86
N ASP A 697 -16.59 6.90 2.53
CA ASP A 697 -16.50 7.32 3.93
C ASP A 697 -16.94 6.20 4.91
N ALA A 698 -17.32 5.03 4.40
CA ALA A 698 -17.77 3.92 5.22
C ALA A 698 -16.65 3.39 6.12
N ARG A 699 -17.01 3.05 7.36
CA ARG A 699 -16.14 2.27 8.25
C ARG A 699 -15.91 0.88 7.67
N TYR A 700 -14.67 0.40 7.71
CA TYR A 700 -14.27 -0.84 7.06
C TYR A 700 -13.30 -1.69 7.87
N HIS A 701 -13.17 -2.95 7.44
CA HIS A 701 -12.15 -3.89 7.88
C HIS A 701 -11.35 -4.33 6.64
N MET A 702 -10.05 -4.04 6.61
CA MET A 702 -9.16 -4.54 5.56
C MET A 702 -8.73 -5.98 5.83
N TYR A 703 -8.48 -6.27 7.11
CA TYR A 703 -8.20 -7.60 7.61
C TYR A 703 -9.39 -8.14 8.40
N LEU A 704 -9.64 -9.44 8.24
CA LEU A 704 -10.66 -10.24 8.90
C LEU A 704 -9.97 -11.36 9.69
N ARG A 705 -10.72 -12.04 10.56
CA ARG A 705 -10.22 -13.21 11.28
C ARG A 705 -10.93 -14.48 10.82
N ARG A 706 -10.17 -15.53 10.49
CA ARG A 706 -10.74 -16.85 10.19
C ARG A 706 -11.51 -17.37 11.39
N ALA A 707 -12.69 -17.92 11.12
CA ALA A 707 -13.60 -18.40 12.16
C ALA A 707 -14.38 -19.64 11.72
N ASP A 708 -13.81 -20.49 10.86
CA ASP A 708 -14.41 -21.76 10.46
C ASP A 708 -14.60 -22.67 11.68
N ALA A 709 -15.85 -22.84 12.11
CA ALA A 709 -16.20 -23.58 13.32
C ALA A 709 -16.00 -25.10 13.19
N ARG A 710 -16.03 -25.64 11.97
CA ARG A 710 -15.94 -27.06 11.65
C ARG A 710 -14.91 -27.32 10.56
N ILE A 711 -14.30 -28.50 10.59
CA ILE A 711 -13.43 -28.98 9.52
C ILE A 711 -14.33 -29.39 8.35
N ALA A 712 -14.40 -28.54 7.33
CA ALA A 712 -15.19 -28.77 6.13
C ALA A 712 -14.36 -28.43 4.89
N PHE A 713 -14.72 -29.04 3.78
CA PHE A 713 -14.03 -28.87 2.50
C PHE A 713 -15.05 -28.48 1.43
N ALA A 714 -14.57 -27.88 0.34
CA ALA A 714 -15.46 -27.46 -0.73
C ALA A 714 -16.23 -28.64 -1.33
N GLY A 715 -17.53 -28.44 -1.54
CA GLY A 715 -18.41 -29.39 -2.22
C GLY A 715 -19.88 -29.24 -1.85
N THR A 716 -20.75 -29.79 -2.69
CA THR A 716 -22.21 -29.81 -2.51
C THR A 716 -22.71 -31.04 -1.75
N ASP A 717 -21.90 -32.10 -1.66
CA ASP A 717 -22.19 -33.27 -0.84
C ASP A 717 -22.21 -32.85 0.65
N PRO A 718 -23.32 -33.04 1.38
CA PRO A 718 -23.37 -32.78 2.82
C PRO A 718 -22.28 -33.51 3.61
N ALA A 719 -21.75 -34.63 3.09
CA ALA A 719 -20.65 -35.37 3.69
C ALA A 719 -19.28 -34.70 3.51
N ALA A 720 -19.14 -33.64 2.71
CA ALA A 720 -17.93 -32.81 2.62
C ALA A 720 -17.72 -31.90 3.85
N ASP A 721 -18.74 -31.78 4.70
CA ASP A 721 -18.62 -31.28 6.07
C ASP A 721 -18.49 -32.46 7.04
N SER A 722 -17.36 -32.53 7.75
CA SER A 722 -17.06 -33.68 8.61
C SER A 722 -17.92 -33.78 9.88
N GLY A 723 -18.59 -32.71 10.33
CA GLY A 723 -19.17 -32.71 11.69
C GLY A 723 -18.20 -32.34 12.80
N VAL A 724 -16.92 -32.29 12.48
CA VAL A 724 -15.84 -32.22 13.46
C VAL A 724 -15.52 -30.76 13.75
N PRO A 725 -15.56 -30.32 15.01
CA PRO A 725 -15.21 -28.95 15.34
C PRO A 725 -13.73 -28.65 15.06
N ASN A 726 -13.43 -27.52 14.41
CA ASN A 726 -12.09 -27.13 13.97
C ASN A 726 -11.21 -26.72 15.17
N ALA A 727 -10.60 -27.70 15.82
CA ALA A 727 -9.81 -27.50 17.05
C ALA A 727 -8.55 -26.67 16.77
N ALA A 728 -8.14 -25.86 17.74
CA ALA A 728 -6.87 -25.15 17.75
C ALA A 728 -5.82 -25.89 18.57
N ARG A 729 -4.56 -25.77 18.15
CA ARG A 729 -3.38 -26.14 18.92
C ARG A 729 -3.11 -25.15 20.04
N ALA A 730 -2.12 -25.47 20.87
CA ALA A 730 -1.62 -24.55 21.90
C ALA A 730 -1.03 -23.24 21.33
N ASP A 731 -0.58 -23.24 20.07
CA ASP A 731 -0.10 -22.04 19.37
C ASP A 731 -1.22 -21.24 18.69
N GLY A 732 -2.49 -21.61 18.89
CA GLY A 732 -3.66 -20.94 18.34
C GLY A 732 -4.08 -21.38 16.94
N ARG A 733 -3.22 -22.10 16.18
CA ARG A 733 -3.56 -22.52 14.81
C ARG A 733 -4.53 -23.69 14.79
N THR A 734 -5.57 -23.59 13.96
CA THR A 734 -6.57 -24.64 13.78
C THR A 734 -6.12 -25.74 12.82
N PHE A 735 -6.89 -26.82 12.71
CA PHE A 735 -6.64 -27.86 11.70
C PHE A 735 -6.57 -27.27 10.29
N LEU A 736 -7.51 -26.38 9.97
CA LEU A 736 -7.56 -25.74 8.66
C LEU A 736 -6.40 -24.74 8.46
N ASP A 737 -5.97 -24.02 9.50
CA ASP A 737 -4.81 -23.13 9.39
C ASP A 737 -3.53 -23.90 9.08
N VAL A 738 -3.35 -25.06 9.70
CA VAL A 738 -2.19 -25.93 9.45
C VAL A 738 -2.27 -26.48 8.04
N LEU A 739 -3.43 -27.02 7.65
CA LEU A 739 -3.62 -27.62 6.33
C LEU A 739 -3.30 -26.63 5.21
N TRP A 740 -3.75 -25.39 5.34
CA TRP A 740 -3.63 -24.37 4.31
C TRP A 740 -2.46 -23.39 4.53
N SER A 741 -1.55 -23.69 5.46
CA SER A 741 -0.41 -22.83 5.79
C SER A 741 0.53 -22.59 4.60
N ASP A 742 0.62 -23.55 3.69
CA ASP A 742 1.44 -23.46 2.46
C ASP A 742 0.69 -22.84 1.27
N GLY A 743 -0.55 -22.37 1.46
CA GLY A 743 -1.31 -21.61 0.46
C GLY A 743 -1.99 -22.42 -0.65
N GLY A 744 -1.76 -23.73 -0.74
CA GLY A 744 -2.43 -24.62 -1.70
C GLY A 744 -1.69 -25.94 -1.95
N PHE A 745 -2.14 -26.67 -2.96
CA PHE A 745 -1.64 -28.00 -3.34
C PHE A 745 -1.52 -28.10 -4.87
N ALA A 746 -0.50 -28.80 -5.36
CA ALA A 746 -0.28 -29.00 -6.80
C ALA A 746 -1.36 -29.90 -7.42
N ASP A 747 -1.82 -30.90 -6.67
CA ASP A 747 -2.88 -31.81 -7.10
C ASP A 747 -3.71 -32.38 -5.94
N ARG A 748 -4.76 -33.14 -6.29
CA ARG A 748 -5.67 -33.76 -5.33
C ARG A 748 -4.97 -34.81 -4.45
N ALA A 749 -3.97 -35.53 -4.96
CA ALA A 749 -3.27 -36.53 -4.18
C ALA A 749 -2.46 -35.86 -3.06
N GLU A 750 -1.76 -34.78 -3.38
CA GLU A 750 -1.02 -33.98 -2.40
C GLU A 750 -1.96 -33.39 -1.32
N PHE A 751 -3.13 -32.88 -1.73
CA PHE A 751 -4.16 -32.42 -0.81
C PHE A 751 -4.62 -33.52 0.15
N LEU A 752 -5.00 -34.70 -0.36
CA LEU A 752 -5.47 -35.80 0.49
C LEU A 752 -4.37 -36.31 1.42
N GLU A 753 -3.11 -36.33 0.98
CA GLU A 753 -1.95 -36.65 1.82
C GLU A 753 -1.73 -35.61 2.92
N ALA A 754 -1.90 -34.32 2.61
CA ALA A 754 -1.81 -33.25 3.61
C ALA A 754 -2.92 -33.35 4.66
N VAL A 755 -4.17 -33.62 4.24
CA VAL A 755 -5.28 -33.89 5.16
C VAL A 755 -4.97 -35.10 6.04
N LEU A 756 -4.41 -36.17 5.47
CA LEU A 756 -4.02 -37.36 6.23
C LEU A 756 -2.96 -37.03 7.28
N ARG A 757 -1.89 -36.32 6.90
CA ARG A 757 -0.84 -35.89 7.84
C ARG A 757 -1.39 -35.03 8.97
N ALA A 758 -2.19 -34.01 8.64
CA ALA A 758 -2.84 -33.16 9.64
C ALA A 758 -3.78 -33.96 10.54
N THR A 759 -4.50 -34.94 10.00
CA THR A 759 -5.38 -35.81 10.78
C THR A 759 -4.61 -36.65 11.78
N HIS A 760 -3.50 -37.28 11.38
CA HIS A 760 -2.64 -38.01 12.30
C HIS A 760 -2.10 -37.10 13.40
N GLU A 761 -1.57 -35.94 13.04
CA GLU A 761 -1.03 -34.98 14.00
C GLU A 761 -2.09 -34.54 15.04
N PHE A 762 -3.29 -34.17 14.59
CA PHE A 762 -4.34 -33.72 15.50
C PHE A 762 -4.93 -34.87 16.35
N VAL A 763 -4.89 -36.12 15.86
CA VAL A 763 -5.25 -37.29 16.67
C VAL A 763 -4.17 -37.60 17.71
N ASP A 764 -2.89 -37.53 17.33
CA ASP A 764 -1.74 -37.76 18.22
C ASP A 764 -1.67 -36.70 19.33
N LEU A 765 -2.05 -35.46 19.03
CA LEU A 765 -2.21 -34.38 20.01
C LEU A 765 -3.47 -34.51 20.89
N GLY A 766 -4.35 -35.48 20.62
CA GLY A 766 -5.61 -35.68 21.34
C GLY A 766 -6.68 -34.63 21.05
N LEU A 767 -6.48 -33.79 20.03
CA LEU A 767 -7.44 -32.75 19.62
C LEU A 767 -8.60 -33.33 18.80
N LEU A 768 -8.39 -34.48 18.17
CA LEU A 768 -9.40 -35.28 17.47
C LEU A 768 -9.38 -36.73 17.97
N SER A 769 -10.53 -37.38 18.07
CA SER A 769 -10.61 -38.84 18.20
C SER A 769 -10.30 -39.55 16.89
N ALA A 770 -9.98 -40.85 16.93
CA ALA A 770 -9.85 -41.65 15.73
C ALA A 770 -11.15 -41.68 14.88
N ALA A 771 -12.32 -41.63 15.52
CA ALA A 771 -13.61 -41.56 14.83
C ALA A 771 -13.79 -40.21 14.11
N GLU A 772 -13.47 -39.10 14.77
CA GLU A 772 -13.47 -37.76 14.16
C GLU A 772 -12.42 -37.66 13.05
N GLY A 773 -11.23 -38.21 13.24
CA GLY A 773 -10.20 -38.27 12.21
C GLY A 773 -10.69 -39.03 10.97
N ARG A 774 -11.37 -40.17 11.15
CA ARG A 774 -12.02 -40.89 10.03
C ARG A 774 -13.09 -40.04 9.36
N ALA A 775 -13.90 -39.29 10.11
CA ALA A 775 -14.90 -38.40 9.54
C ALA A 775 -14.27 -37.26 8.70
N VAL A 776 -13.15 -36.69 9.15
CA VAL A 776 -12.38 -35.70 8.38
C VAL A 776 -11.84 -36.30 7.08
N LEU A 777 -11.29 -37.52 7.13
CA LEU A 777 -10.78 -38.21 5.95
C LEU A 777 -11.89 -38.53 4.93
N VAL A 778 -13.06 -38.96 5.41
CA VAL A 778 -14.24 -39.17 4.55
C VAL A 778 -14.68 -37.85 3.91
N ALA A 779 -14.73 -36.77 4.69
CA ALA A 779 -15.11 -35.46 4.17
C ALA A 779 -14.16 -34.96 3.08
N ALA A 780 -12.85 -35.09 3.28
CA ALA A 780 -11.86 -34.76 2.26
C ALA A 780 -11.99 -35.66 1.02
N ALA A 781 -12.16 -36.97 1.22
CA ALA A 781 -12.37 -37.92 0.14
C ALA A 781 -13.63 -37.58 -0.69
N ARG A 782 -14.69 -37.06 -0.05
CA ARG A 782 -15.96 -36.68 -0.70
C ARG A 782 -16.01 -35.26 -1.22
N SER A 783 -15.08 -34.42 -0.81
CA SER A 783 -14.95 -33.04 -1.27
C SER A 783 -14.74 -32.93 -2.78
N GLU A 784 -15.18 -31.82 -3.36
CA GLU A 784 -14.96 -31.44 -4.74
C GLU A 784 -13.56 -30.83 -4.99
N VAL A 785 -12.76 -30.62 -3.93
CA VAL A 785 -11.41 -30.07 -4.00
C VAL A 785 -10.54 -30.85 -4.98
N GLY A 786 -10.21 -30.26 -6.12
CA GLY A 786 -9.36 -30.89 -7.13
C GLY A 786 -10.04 -31.93 -8.01
N ARG A 787 -11.38 -32.03 -8.01
CA ARG A 787 -12.11 -32.89 -8.95
C ARG A 787 -12.41 -32.16 -10.25
N LYS A 788 -12.16 -32.82 -11.38
CA LYS A 788 -12.52 -32.30 -12.72
C LYS A 788 -14.04 -32.42 -12.93
N GLY A 789 -14.75 -31.29 -13.00
CA GLY A 789 -16.16 -31.24 -13.40
C GLY A 789 -17.13 -30.52 -12.44
N GLY A 790 -16.67 -30.05 -11.27
CA GLY A 790 -17.52 -29.37 -10.27
C GLY A 790 -17.61 -27.84 -10.40
N GLY A 791 -17.28 -27.27 -11.56
CA GLY A 791 -17.32 -25.82 -11.72
C GLY A 791 -18.76 -25.30 -11.74
N PHE A 792 -19.21 -24.67 -10.66
CA PHE A 792 -20.36 -23.79 -10.73
C PHE A 792 -20.05 -22.69 -11.74
N ALA A 793 -20.81 -22.66 -12.84
CA ALA A 793 -20.70 -21.61 -13.83
C ALA A 793 -21.08 -20.28 -13.16
N VAL A 794 -20.09 -19.42 -12.92
CA VAL A 794 -20.33 -18.01 -12.61
C VAL A 794 -21.01 -17.41 -13.83
N GLY A 795 -22.28 -17.03 -13.70
CA GLY A 795 -23.07 -16.41 -14.74
C GLY A 795 -22.48 -15.07 -15.14
N GLN A 796 -21.63 -15.04 -16.16
CA GLN A 796 -21.47 -13.88 -17.02
C GLN A 796 -22.62 -13.86 -18.03
N GLU A 797 -23.81 -13.42 -17.61
CA GLU A 797 -24.75 -12.81 -18.56
C GLU A 797 -24.57 -11.30 -18.47
N GLY A 798 -23.95 -10.74 -19.51
CA GLY A 798 -23.75 -9.31 -19.65
C GLY A 798 -25.08 -8.58 -19.76
N GLY A 799 -25.30 -7.64 -18.84
CA GLY A 799 -26.28 -6.58 -19.00
C GLY A 799 -25.92 -5.73 -20.22
N ARG A 800 -26.56 -6.02 -21.36
CA ARG A 800 -26.67 -5.04 -22.44
C ARG A 800 -27.65 -3.96 -22.00
N SER A 801 -27.14 -2.77 -21.73
CA SER A 801 -27.95 -1.56 -21.66
C SER A 801 -28.47 -1.22 -23.06
N ASP A 802 -29.79 -1.22 -23.21
CA ASP A 802 -30.51 -0.77 -24.40
C ASP A 802 -30.19 0.71 -24.71
N VAL A 803 -29.64 0.95 -25.90
CA VAL A 803 -29.76 2.24 -26.60
C VAL A 803 -30.77 2.00 -27.74
N GLY A 804 -31.87 2.75 -27.69
CA GLY A 804 -33.02 2.52 -28.54
C GLY A 804 -32.77 2.72 -30.04
N GLN A 805 -33.42 1.88 -30.85
CA GLN A 805 -34.02 2.26 -32.12
C GLN A 805 -35.00 1.18 -32.58
N GLU A 806 -36.30 1.47 -32.53
CA GLU A 806 -37.32 0.72 -33.27
C GLU A 806 -37.32 1.12 -34.75
N SER A 807 -37.15 0.17 -35.65
CA SER A 807 -38.15 -0.23 -36.65
C SER A 807 -37.51 -0.94 -37.84
N GLY A 808 -37.93 -2.18 -38.11
CA GLY A 808 -37.49 -2.90 -39.30
C GLY A 808 -37.73 -4.40 -39.22
N ARG A 809 -38.95 -4.83 -39.56
CA ARG A 809 -39.33 -6.23 -39.79
C ARG A 809 -38.37 -6.89 -40.79
N HIS A 810 -37.95 -8.13 -40.56
CA HIS A 810 -38.04 -9.24 -41.53
C HIS A 810 -37.73 -10.59 -40.88
N ALA A 811 -38.59 -11.56 -41.17
CA ALA A 811 -38.53 -12.94 -40.71
C ALA A 811 -37.90 -13.83 -41.78
N VAL A 812 -36.93 -14.66 -41.40
CA VAL A 812 -36.50 -15.92 -42.07
C VAL A 812 -35.79 -16.72 -40.97
N GLY A 813 -36.25 -17.88 -40.50
CA GLY A 813 -36.33 -19.16 -41.20
C GLY A 813 -35.44 -20.15 -40.44
N ARG A 814 -36.03 -20.96 -39.55
CA ARG A 814 -35.35 -22.06 -38.84
C ARG A 814 -35.14 -23.22 -39.81
N GLU A 815 -33.89 -23.61 -40.04
CA GLU A 815 -33.53 -24.95 -40.53
C GLU A 815 -32.62 -25.62 -39.49
N SER A 816 -33.17 -26.65 -38.86
CA SER A 816 -32.47 -27.53 -37.91
C SER A 816 -31.73 -28.62 -38.68
N ALA A 817 -30.41 -28.53 -38.75
CA ALA A 817 -29.54 -29.64 -39.12
C ALA A 817 -29.36 -30.57 -37.91
N ARG A 818 -29.97 -31.75 -37.99
CA ARG A 818 -29.73 -32.89 -37.08
C ARG A 818 -28.33 -33.45 -37.37
N PHE A 819 -27.48 -33.51 -36.35
CA PHE A 819 -26.34 -34.40 -36.32
C PHE A 819 -26.70 -35.57 -35.41
N ASP A 820 -26.94 -36.73 -36.02
CA ASP A 820 -27.02 -38.02 -35.35
C ASP A 820 -25.61 -38.40 -34.86
N VAL A 821 -25.43 -38.47 -33.54
CA VAL A 821 -24.28 -39.14 -32.92
C VAL A 821 -24.76 -40.48 -32.39
N ALA A 822 -24.14 -41.54 -32.90
CA ALA A 822 -24.39 -42.92 -32.51
C ALA A 822 -24.18 -43.12 -31.00
N HIS A 823 -25.18 -43.72 -30.36
CA HIS A 823 -25.11 -44.24 -29.01
C HIS A 823 -24.13 -45.43 -28.97
N GLU A 824 -22.91 -45.20 -28.48
CA GLU A 824 -22.12 -46.26 -27.84
C GLU A 824 -22.38 -46.23 -26.33
N SER A 825 -22.73 -47.39 -25.79
CA SER A 825 -23.01 -47.66 -24.39
C SER A 825 -21.78 -47.44 -23.52
N GLY A 826 -21.67 -46.29 -22.86
CA GLY A 826 -20.71 -46.00 -21.79
C GLY A 826 -21.43 -45.83 -20.46
N ARG A 827 -20.90 -46.45 -19.39
CA ARG A 827 -21.32 -46.16 -18.00
C ARG A 827 -21.34 -44.64 -17.79
N GLU A 828 -22.44 -44.12 -17.24
CA GLU A 828 -22.62 -42.69 -17.02
C GLU A 828 -21.45 -42.09 -16.19
N PRO A 829 -20.98 -40.87 -16.51
CA PRO A 829 -19.83 -40.23 -15.86
C PRO A 829 -19.99 -40.09 -14.33
N GLU A 830 -21.22 -40.00 -13.82
CA GLU A 830 -21.50 -39.96 -12.37
C GLU A 830 -21.14 -41.27 -11.64
N ALA A 831 -21.41 -42.43 -12.26
CA ALA A 831 -21.10 -43.72 -11.64
C ALA A 831 -19.58 -43.95 -11.52
N ALA A 832 -18.81 -43.51 -12.52
CA ALA A 832 -17.35 -43.58 -12.49
C ALA A 832 -16.73 -42.63 -11.46
N ALA A 833 -17.29 -41.42 -11.31
CA ALA A 833 -16.86 -40.47 -10.27
C ALA A 833 -17.15 -40.99 -8.86
N ALA A 834 -18.31 -41.62 -8.65
CA ALA A 834 -18.66 -42.26 -7.38
C ALA A 834 -17.74 -43.45 -7.03
N GLU A 835 -17.38 -44.28 -8.02
CA GLU A 835 -16.46 -45.41 -7.85
C GLU A 835 -15.03 -44.93 -7.50
N ALA A 836 -14.55 -43.86 -8.14
CA ALA A 836 -13.27 -43.23 -7.82
C ALA A 836 -13.25 -42.61 -6.40
N ALA A 837 -14.30 -41.88 -6.02
CA ALA A 837 -14.44 -41.32 -4.68
C ALA A 837 -14.46 -42.42 -3.61
N ALA A 838 -15.14 -43.55 -3.86
CA ALA A 838 -15.15 -44.69 -2.96
C ALA A 838 -13.77 -45.36 -2.82
N ALA A 839 -12.97 -45.39 -3.89
CA ALA A 839 -11.61 -45.92 -3.86
C ALA A 839 -10.65 -45.02 -3.06
N GLU A 840 -10.75 -43.70 -3.23
CA GLU A 840 -9.99 -42.72 -2.43
C GLU A 840 -10.38 -42.80 -0.95
N GLU A 841 -11.69 -42.87 -0.66
CA GLU A 841 -12.22 -43.05 0.69
C GLU A 841 -11.65 -44.34 1.32
N ALA A 842 -11.72 -45.48 0.61
CA ALA A 842 -11.16 -46.74 1.08
C ALA A 842 -9.63 -46.66 1.33
N SER A 843 -8.89 -45.98 0.44
CA SER A 843 -7.45 -45.76 0.58
C SER A 843 -7.11 -44.97 1.84
N LEU A 844 -7.75 -43.82 2.04
CA LEU A 844 -7.55 -42.98 3.24
C LEU A 844 -7.96 -43.71 4.51
N LEU A 845 -9.10 -44.41 4.49
CA LEU A 845 -9.58 -45.17 5.66
C LEU A 845 -8.67 -46.35 6.02
N SER A 846 -7.97 -46.95 5.05
CA SER A 846 -6.99 -48.01 5.31
C SER A 846 -5.73 -47.52 6.03
N ARG A 847 -5.46 -46.21 5.91
CA ARG A 847 -4.31 -45.50 6.50
C ARG A 847 -4.72 -44.53 7.62
N ALA A 848 -6.00 -44.53 7.99
CA ALA A 848 -6.51 -43.71 9.06
C ALA A 848 -5.80 -44.06 10.38
N PRO A 849 -5.59 -43.08 11.27
CA PRO A 849 -4.99 -43.35 12.57
C PRO A 849 -5.87 -44.37 13.34
N THR A 850 -5.23 -45.41 13.87
CA THR A 850 -5.91 -46.45 14.67
C THR A 850 -5.94 -46.03 16.14
N ALA A 851 -7.11 -46.15 16.76
CA ALA A 851 -7.31 -45.76 18.15
C ALA A 851 -6.45 -46.58 19.13
N ALA A 852 -5.76 -45.92 20.06
CA ALA A 852 -5.45 -46.51 21.36
C ALA A 852 -6.68 -46.50 22.30
N HIS A 853 -7.62 -45.55 22.10
CA HIS A 853 -8.86 -45.37 22.86
C HIS A 853 -10.03 -44.84 22.00
N ASP A 854 -11.25 -45.33 22.23
CA ASP A 854 -12.47 -45.09 21.41
C ASP A 854 -13.38 -44.00 21.99
N GLY A 855 -12.99 -42.73 21.92
CA GLY A 855 -13.95 -41.65 22.14
C GLY A 855 -13.35 -40.27 22.01
N SER A 856 -14.22 -39.27 21.91
CA SER A 856 -13.83 -37.88 21.67
C SER A 856 -13.54 -37.13 22.96
N ALA A 857 -12.67 -36.13 22.87
CA ALA A 857 -12.55 -35.14 23.94
C ALA A 857 -13.92 -34.46 24.12
N PRO A 858 -14.31 -34.09 25.34
CA PRO A 858 -15.61 -33.48 25.59
C PRO A 858 -15.81 -32.22 24.74
N ARG A 859 -17.01 -32.01 24.21
CA ARG A 859 -17.37 -30.75 23.56
C ARG A 859 -17.49 -29.67 24.63
N VAL A 860 -16.98 -28.48 24.36
CA VAL A 860 -17.08 -27.32 25.24
C VAL A 860 -17.37 -26.08 24.40
N GLU A 861 -18.20 -25.19 24.92
CA GLU A 861 -18.61 -23.96 24.25
C GLU A 861 -18.70 -22.80 25.26
N ILE A 862 -18.35 -21.59 24.82
CA ILE A 862 -18.51 -20.34 25.59
C ILE A 862 -19.67 -19.56 24.98
N VAL A 863 -20.78 -19.51 25.71
CA VAL A 863 -22.04 -18.90 25.28
C VAL A 863 -22.23 -17.55 26.00
N PRO A 864 -22.35 -16.43 25.28
CA PRO A 864 -22.63 -15.14 25.87
C PRO A 864 -24.10 -15.01 26.27
N GLY A 865 -24.38 -14.38 27.41
CA GLY A 865 -25.73 -14.13 27.89
C GLY A 865 -26.49 -13.05 27.09
N ALA A 866 -25.76 -12.13 26.47
CA ALA A 866 -26.28 -11.15 25.53
C ALA A 866 -25.30 -10.93 24.38
N ALA A 867 -25.79 -10.48 23.23
CA ALA A 867 -24.93 -10.05 22.13
C ALA A 867 -24.25 -8.71 22.47
N PRO A 868 -23.03 -8.46 21.99
CA PRO A 868 -22.39 -7.15 22.11
C PRO A 868 -23.15 -6.09 21.30
N GLY A 869 -22.76 -4.83 21.48
CA GLY A 869 -23.24 -3.72 20.66
C GLY A 869 -22.79 -3.83 19.20
N VAL A 870 -23.24 -2.88 18.38
CA VAL A 870 -22.93 -2.83 16.93
C VAL A 870 -21.42 -2.66 16.67
N SER A 871 -20.68 -2.08 17.62
CA SER A 871 -19.20 -2.00 17.61
C SER A 871 -18.51 -3.36 17.83
N GLY A 872 -19.24 -4.36 18.31
CA GLY A 872 -18.69 -5.63 18.81
C GLY A 872 -18.20 -5.57 20.26
N TRP A 873 -18.28 -4.41 20.91
CA TRP A 873 -17.99 -4.24 22.33
C TRP A 873 -19.22 -4.40 23.21
N TYR A 874 -19.01 -4.89 24.43
CA TYR A 874 -20.01 -4.87 25.47
C TYR A 874 -19.96 -3.53 26.24
N LEU A 875 -21.03 -2.74 26.15
CA LEU A 875 -21.18 -1.47 26.89
C LEU A 875 -21.63 -1.63 28.35
N ARG A 876 -21.72 -2.89 28.79
CA ARG A 876 -22.07 -3.34 30.15
C ARG A 876 -21.22 -4.58 30.43
N PRO A 877 -20.97 -4.96 31.70
CA PRO A 877 -20.22 -6.17 32.01
C PRO A 877 -20.76 -7.38 31.25
N ALA A 878 -19.87 -8.13 30.59
CA ALA A 878 -20.26 -9.27 29.75
C ALA A 878 -20.45 -10.52 30.61
N GLU A 879 -21.61 -11.18 30.49
CA GLU A 879 -21.90 -12.44 31.17
C GLU A 879 -21.70 -13.62 30.21
N LEU A 880 -20.86 -14.59 30.58
CA LEU A 880 -20.53 -15.76 29.78
C LEU A 880 -20.85 -17.04 30.54
N THR A 881 -21.42 -18.02 29.86
CA THR A 881 -21.67 -19.37 30.39
C THR A 881 -20.88 -20.39 29.59
N VAL A 882 -20.19 -21.29 30.28
CA VAL A 882 -19.52 -22.43 29.63
C VAL A 882 -20.42 -23.64 29.70
N THR A 883 -20.67 -24.28 28.56
CA THR A 883 -21.36 -25.56 28.50
C THR A 883 -20.39 -26.63 28.02
N ALA A 884 -20.50 -27.86 28.54
CA ALA A 884 -19.70 -28.97 28.05
C ALA A 884 -20.49 -30.29 28.05
N ARG A 885 -20.11 -31.20 27.16
CA ARG A 885 -20.72 -32.52 27.01
C ARG A 885 -19.68 -33.56 26.58
N ALA A 886 -19.61 -34.68 27.29
CA ALA A 886 -18.77 -35.82 26.92
C ALA A 886 -19.61 -36.98 26.36
N ASP A 887 -18.97 -37.92 25.66
CA ASP A 887 -19.61 -39.14 25.17
C ASP A 887 -20.02 -40.08 26.33
N ALA A 888 -19.30 -40.01 27.46
CA ALA A 888 -19.62 -40.74 28.68
C ALA A 888 -19.24 -39.94 29.93
N GLY A 889 -20.16 -39.87 30.91
CA GLY A 889 -19.97 -39.13 32.16
C GLY A 889 -20.13 -37.61 32.01
N GLU A 890 -20.02 -36.89 33.13
CA GLU A 890 -19.92 -35.42 33.13
C GLU A 890 -18.44 -35.02 33.07
N PRO A 891 -18.03 -34.20 32.09
CA PRO A 891 -16.65 -33.72 32.04
C PRO A 891 -16.39 -32.69 33.14
N ALA A 892 -15.18 -32.69 33.70
CA ALA A 892 -14.68 -31.59 34.50
C ALA A 892 -14.44 -30.38 33.61
N VAL A 893 -15.07 -29.25 33.91
CA VAL A 893 -14.96 -28.02 33.12
C VAL A 893 -14.23 -26.97 33.92
N GLU A 894 -13.23 -26.37 33.31
CA GLU A 894 -12.48 -25.24 33.88
C GLU A 894 -12.44 -24.09 32.88
N ILE A 895 -12.34 -22.89 33.41
CA ILE A 895 -12.23 -21.65 32.68
C ILE A 895 -10.98 -20.90 33.13
N GLN A 896 -10.34 -20.26 32.17
CA GLN A 896 -9.22 -19.35 32.34
C GLN A 896 -9.58 -18.05 31.64
N VAL A 897 -9.34 -16.92 32.32
CA VAL A 897 -9.46 -15.58 31.73
C VAL A 897 -8.05 -15.03 31.63
N ASP A 898 -7.68 -14.63 30.41
CA ASP A 898 -6.35 -14.17 30.04
C ASP A 898 -5.28 -15.19 30.47
N ASP A 899 -4.17 -14.74 31.03
CA ASP A 899 -3.11 -15.59 31.59
C ASP A 899 -3.35 -15.98 33.06
N GLY A 900 -4.59 -15.86 33.55
CA GLY A 900 -4.97 -16.16 34.93
C GLY A 900 -4.89 -17.64 35.29
N PRO A 901 -5.14 -18.03 36.56
CA PRO A 901 -5.23 -19.43 36.93
C PRO A 901 -6.52 -20.06 36.38
N TRP A 902 -6.46 -21.35 36.06
CA TRP A 902 -7.64 -22.16 35.77
C TRP A 902 -8.55 -22.29 37.00
N ALA A 903 -9.85 -22.10 36.81
CA ALA A 903 -10.86 -22.25 37.85
C ALA A 903 -12.02 -23.15 37.36
N PRO A 904 -12.70 -23.91 38.22
CA PRO A 904 -13.89 -24.69 37.82
C PRO A 904 -14.98 -23.80 37.22
N ALA A 905 -15.57 -24.21 36.10
CA ALA A 905 -16.72 -23.51 35.52
C ALA A 905 -17.97 -23.79 36.38
N GLY A 906 -18.45 -22.76 37.08
CA GLY A 906 -19.62 -22.85 37.96
C GLY A 906 -20.97 -22.73 37.22
N GLN A 907 -22.07 -22.89 37.95
CA GLN A 907 -23.43 -22.63 37.43
C GLN A 907 -23.74 -21.13 37.25
N THR A 908 -22.94 -20.26 37.83
CA THR A 908 -23.08 -18.80 37.72
C THR A 908 -22.29 -18.29 36.52
N PRO A 909 -22.87 -17.40 35.69
CA PRO A 909 -22.14 -16.81 34.57
C PRO A 909 -20.86 -16.10 35.02
N LEU A 910 -19.78 -16.27 34.26
CA LEU A 910 -18.56 -15.48 34.38
C LEU A 910 -18.88 -14.05 33.94
N VAL A 911 -18.61 -13.08 34.80
CA VAL A 911 -18.76 -11.65 34.49
C VAL A 911 -17.38 -11.06 34.21
N LEU A 912 -17.20 -10.49 33.02
CA LEU A 912 -15.97 -9.80 32.64
C LEU A 912 -16.06 -8.30 32.95
N ALA A 913 -14.97 -7.76 33.45
CA ALA A 913 -14.78 -6.32 33.65
C ALA A 913 -14.37 -5.63 32.33
N ASP A 914 -14.16 -4.31 32.36
CA ASP A 914 -13.62 -3.59 31.21
C ASP A 914 -12.24 -4.14 30.81
N GLY A 915 -12.03 -4.33 29.51
CA GLY A 915 -10.83 -4.91 28.93
C GLY A 915 -11.12 -5.76 27.69
N VAL A 916 -10.07 -6.07 26.93
CA VAL A 916 -10.10 -7.14 25.93
C VAL A 916 -9.62 -8.41 26.62
N HIS A 917 -10.52 -9.38 26.75
CA HIS A 917 -10.26 -10.61 27.47
C HIS A 917 -10.19 -11.81 26.53
N THR A 918 -9.20 -12.67 26.74
CA THR A 918 -9.17 -14.01 26.14
C THR A 918 -9.76 -15.00 27.13
N VAL A 919 -10.96 -15.51 26.85
CA VAL A 919 -11.59 -16.53 27.68
C VAL A 919 -11.31 -17.89 27.09
N THR A 920 -10.55 -18.70 27.81
CA THR A 920 -10.29 -20.09 27.44
C THR A 920 -11.08 -21.01 28.35
N ALA A 921 -11.95 -21.84 27.77
CA ALA A 921 -12.62 -22.91 28.49
C ALA A 921 -12.01 -24.25 28.10
N ARG A 922 -11.76 -25.11 29.09
CA ARG A 922 -11.35 -26.50 28.87
C ARG A 922 -12.32 -27.46 29.52
N ALA A 923 -12.57 -28.58 28.88
CA ALA A 923 -13.32 -29.68 29.45
C ALA A 923 -12.45 -30.95 29.40
N VAL A 924 -12.41 -31.71 30.50
CA VAL A 924 -11.66 -32.95 30.66
C VAL A 924 -12.63 -34.07 31.05
N ASP A 925 -12.65 -35.18 30.32
CA ASP A 925 -13.53 -36.31 30.65
C ASP A 925 -12.92 -37.27 31.69
N GLY A 926 -13.69 -38.30 32.07
CA GLY A 926 -13.25 -39.32 33.04
C GLY A 926 -12.08 -40.20 32.57
N GLN A 927 -11.70 -40.14 31.28
CA GLN A 927 -10.50 -40.78 30.73
C GLN A 927 -9.30 -39.83 30.64
N GLY A 928 -9.44 -38.56 31.05
CA GLY A 928 -8.39 -37.56 30.99
C GLY A 928 -8.21 -36.89 29.63
N ARG A 929 -9.16 -37.05 28.69
CA ARG A 929 -9.11 -36.37 27.38
C ARG A 929 -9.64 -34.95 27.51
N GLU A 930 -8.97 -34.01 26.86
CA GLU A 930 -9.22 -32.58 27.04
C GLU A 930 -9.60 -31.88 25.73
N ARG A 931 -10.57 -30.97 25.77
CA ARG A 931 -10.89 -30.03 24.70
C ARG A 931 -10.78 -28.61 25.21
N ARG A 932 -10.23 -27.71 24.39
CA ARG A 932 -10.22 -26.26 24.64
C ARG A 932 -11.02 -25.51 23.59
N VAL A 933 -11.68 -24.43 24.02
CA VAL A 933 -12.21 -23.38 23.17
C VAL A 933 -11.74 -22.04 23.71
N VAL A 934 -11.42 -21.13 22.79
CA VAL A 934 -10.97 -19.77 23.10
C VAL A 934 -11.99 -18.80 22.51
N ARG A 935 -12.35 -17.77 23.27
CA ARG A 935 -13.20 -16.67 22.81
C ARG A 935 -12.64 -15.35 23.28
N GLU A 936 -12.41 -14.43 22.35
CA GLU A 936 -12.10 -13.04 22.67
C GLU A 936 -13.39 -12.29 23.00
N VAL A 937 -13.37 -11.52 24.09
CA VAL A 937 -14.51 -10.73 24.55
C VAL A 937 -14.03 -9.34 24.98
N SER A 938 -14.52 -8.32 24.29
CA SER A 938 -14.15 -6.93 24.52
C SER A 938 -15.26 -6.19 25.26
N VAL A 939 -14.93 -5.63 26.43
CA VAL A 939 -15.87 -4.93 27.31
C VAL A 939 -15.34 -3.53 27.57
N ASP A 940 -16.19 -2.52 27.40
CA ASP A 940 -15.86 -1.16 27.79
C ASP A 940 -17.13 -0.41 28.19
N THR A 941 -17.24 -0.13 29.48
CA THR A 941 -18.41 0.52 30.08
C THR A 941 -18.23 2.01 30.31
N LYS A 942 -17.07 2.59 29.96
CA LYS A 942 -16.73 3.96 30.32
C LYS A 942 -16.62 4.85 29.09
N PRO A 943 -17.20 6.06 29.10
CA PRO A 943 -17.00 7.02 28.02
C PRO A 943 -15.58 7.61 28.03
N PRO A 944 -15.09 8.06 26.86
CA PRO A 944 -13.82 8.75 26.75
C PRO A 944 -13.87 10.10 27.49
N ARG A 945 -12.72 10.76 27.65
CA ARG A 945 -12.65 12.09 28.25
C ARG A 945 -11.88 13.06 27.37
N THR A 946 -12.53 14.15 26.97
CA THR A 946 -11.85 15.23 26.27
C THR A 946 -10.99 16.10 27.18
N LYS A 947 -10.02 16.79 26.58
CA LYS A 947 -9.29 17.92 27.14
C LYS A 947 -9.22 19.00 26.07
N VAL A 948 -9.57 20.22 26.47
CA VAL A 948 -9.49 21.41 25.62
C VAL A 948 -8.31 22.28 26.07
N THR A 949 -7.57 22.78 25.11
CA THR A 949 -6.55 23.82 25.30
C THR A 949 -6.83 24.96 24.36
N THR A 950 -6.67 26.19 24.85
CA THR A 950 -6.83 27.40 24.04
C THR A 950 -5.55 28.22 24.07
N LYS A 951 -5.22 28.84 22.94
CA LYS A 951 -4.06 29.72 22.80
C LYS A 951 -4.51 31.02 22.16
N ARG A 952 -4.21 32.16 22.78
CA ARG A 952 -4.53 33.47 22.21
C ARG A 952 -3.58 33.78 21.05
N LEU A 953 -4.11 34.20 19.90
CA LEU A 953 -3.37 34.52 18.67
C LEU A 953 -3.29 36.03 18.40
N GLY A 954 -3.40 36.85 19.45
CA GLY A 954 -3.54 38.31 19.37
C GLY A 954 -4.84 38.82 20.00
N PRO A 955 -5.17 40.12 19.88
CA PRO A 955 -6.32 40.72 20.58
C PRO A 955 -7.68 40.16 20.14
N ARG A 956 -7.75 39.61 18.91
CA ARG A 956 -9.01 39.14 18.31
C ARG A 956 -9.02 37.68 17.86
N GLY A 957 -7.99 36.89 18.19
CA GLY A 957 -7.88 35.51 17.74
C GLY A 957 -7.65 34.53 18.89
N VAL A 958 -8.28 33.36 18.82
CA VAL A 958 -8.04 32.23 19.72
C VAL A 958 -7.96 30.94 18.92
N GLU A 959 -6.90 30.17 19.13
CA GLU A 959 -6.75 28.80 18.67
C GLU A 959 -7.34 27.85 19.71
N ILE A 960 -8.03 26.82 19.25
CA ILE A 960 -8.69 25.80 20.07
C ILE A 960 -8.17 24.45 19.61
N ASN A 961 -7.65 23.67 20.57
CA ASN A 961 -7.23 22.29 20.36
C ASN A 961 -8.00 21.37 21.30
N LEU A 962 -8.54 20.28 20.76
CA LEU A 962 -9.27 19.24 21.48
C LEU A 962 -8.46 17.93 21.40
N THR A 963 -8.27 17.30 22.54
CA THR A 963 -7.72 15.94 22.63
C THR A 963 -8.71 15.09 23.42
N ALA A 964 -8.65 13.78 23.27
CA ALA A 964 -9.40 12.87 24.12
C ALA A 964 -8.54 11.67 24.49
N ALA A 965 -8.86 11.06 25.62
CA ALA A 965 -8.24 9.83 26.08
C ALA A 965 -9.34 8.84 26.45
N ASP A 966 -9.10 7.58 26.11
CA ASP A 966 -9.81 6.42 26.60
C ASP A 966 -8.79 5.31 26.86
N ASP A 967 -8.95 4.62 27.98
CA ASP A 967 -7.96 3.66 28.47
C ASP A 967 -8.24 2.21 28.02
N VAL A 968 -9.40 1.95 27.39
CA VAL A 968 -9.88 0.59 27.12
C VAL A 968 -10.10 0.35 25.63
N SER A 969 -11.13 0.97 25.03
CA SER A 969 -11.42 0.79 23.61
C SER A 969 -10.72 1.83 22.73
N GLY A 970 -10.20 2.90 23.32
CA GLY A 970 -9.55 3.99 22.61
C GLY A 970 -10.56 4.97 21.99
N VAL A 971 -10.09 6.16 21.62
CA VAL A 971 -10.95 7.21 21.07
C VAL A 971 -11.27 6.93 19.59
N ASP A 972 -12.55 7.01 19.23
CA ASP A 972 -13.02 6.90 17.84
C ASP A 972 -13.13 8.27 17.17
N SER A 973 -13.76 9.23 17.83
CA SER A 973 -13.90 10.59 17.27
C SER A 973 -14.11 11.64 18.35
N ILE A 974 -13.74 12.89 18.02
CA ILE A 974 -14.12 14.08 18.76
C ILE A 974 -14.99 14.93 17.82
N ARG A 975 -16.14 15.40 18.29
CA ARG A 975 -17.00 16.33 17.54
C ARG A 975 -17.12 17.65 18.27
N TRP A 976 -17.33 18.74 17.54
CA TRP A 976 -17.53 20.08 18.06
C TRP A 976 -18.51 20.90 17.22
N LYS A 977 -19.08 21.97 17.80
CA LYS A 977 -19.81 23.02 17.09
C LYS A 977 -19.66 24.36 17.81
N GLY A 978 -19.60 25.44 17.06
CA GLY A 978 -19.74 26.81 17.57
C GLY A 978 -21.13 27.42 17.34
N PRO A 979 -21.30 28.72 17.66
CA PRO A 979 -22.55 29.45 17.43
C PRO A 979 -22.93 29.40 15.95
N ASP A 980 -24.19 29.06 15.66
CA ASP A 980 -24.75 28.95 14.30
C ASP A 980 -24.04 27.94 13.37
N THR A 981 -23.33 26.97 13.93
CA THR A 981 -22.71 25.86 13.17
C THR A 981 -23.31 24.50 13.54
N PHE A 982 -23.15 23.52 12.66
CA PHE A 982 -23.50 22.12 12.90
C PHE A 982 -22.35 21.36 13.59
N TRP A 983 -22.64 20.21 14.17
CA TRP A 983 -21.62 19.30 14.72
C TRP A 983 -20.67 18.82 13.63
N ALA A 984 -19.38 19.12 13.76
CA ALA A 984 -18.31 18.69 12.88
C ALA A 984 -17.30 17.82 13.64
N THR A 985 -16.63 16.89 12.96
CA THR A 985 -15.52 16.13 13.55
C THR A 985 -14.30 17.04 13.70
N PHE A 986 -13.63 16.97 14.84
CA PHE A 986 -12.36 17.65 15.09
C PHE A 986 -11.24 16.84 14.44
N ALA A 987 -10.57 17.42 13.45
CA ALA A 987 -9.43 16.81 12.75
C ALA A 987 -8.09 17.39 13.24
N GLU A 988 -8.05 18.71 13.44
CA GLU A 988 -6.85 19.44 13.88
C GLU A 988 -7.24 20.71 14.66
N PRO A 989 -6.30 21.34 15.38
CA PRO A 989 -6.52 22.63 16.02
C PRO A 989 -7.03 23.68 15.02
N PHE A 990 -7.94 24.54 15.46
CA PHE A 990 -8.51 25.58 14.59
C PHE A 990 -8.57 26.93 15.28
N SER A 991 -8.54 27.99 14.48
CA SER A 991 -8.60 29.36 14.95
C SER A 991 -10.00 29.97 14.82
N ARG A 992 -10.40 30.76 15.81
CA ARG A 992 -11.64 31.55 15.82
C ARG A 992 -11.37 33.01 16.13
N ALA A 993 -12.08 33.89 15.43
CA ALA A 993 -12.12 35.29 15.76
C ALA A 993 -12.99 35.51 17.00
N LEU A 994 -12.46 36.20 18.01
CA LEU A 994 -13.23 36.66 19.16
C LEU A 994 -14.18 37.77 18.71
N SER A 995 -15.43 37.73 19.17
CA SER A 995 -16.42 38.77 18.92
C SER A 995 -16.62 39.68 20.14
N ASP A 996 -17.46 40.70 20.01
CA ASP A 996 -17.77 41.63 21.10
C ASP A 996 -18.64 40.99 22.22
N VAL A 997 -19.10 39.75 22.02
CA VAL A 997 -19.88 38.97 22.99
C VAL A 997 -19.23 37.60 23.22
N PRO A 998 -19.43 36.94 24.38
CA PRO A 998 -18.90 35.60 24.58
C PRO A 998 -19.48 34.60 23.56
N GLN A 999 -18.63 33.71 23.06
CA GLN A 999 -19.02 32.66 22.11
C GLN A 999 -18.93 31.29 22.77
N VAL A 1000 -19.84 30.39 22.43
CA VAL A 1000 -19.93 29.07 23.05
C VAL A 1000 -19.55 28.00 22.03
N ILE A 1001 -18.53 27.22 22.34
CA ILE A 1001 -18.12 26.03 21.59
C ILE A 1001 -18.54 24.79 22.38
N GLU A 1002 -19.37 23.95 21.79
CA GLU A 1002 -19.75 22.66 22.35
C GLU A 1002 -18.89 21.55 21.74
N PHE A 1003 -18.47 20.56 22.53
CA PHE A 1003 -17.67 19.43 22.07
C PHE A 1003 -17.95 18.14 22.84
N ALA A 1004 -17.76 16.99 22.22
CA ALA A 1004 -17.88 15.66 22.84
C ALA A 1004 -17.06 14.61 22.06
N ALA A 1005 -16.45 13.66 22.76
CA ALA A 1005 -15.83 12.47 22.19
C ALA A 1005 -16.70 11.20 22.28
N THR A 1006 -16.44 10.28 21.36
CA THR A 1006 -16.96 8.92 21.32
C THR A 1006 -15.77 7.94 21.23
N ASP A 1007 -15.81 6.86 22.01
CA ASP A 1007 -14.80 5.79 21.95
C ASP A 1007 -15.17 4.72 20.90
N ARG A 1008 -14.30 3.72 20.71
CA ARG A 1008 -14.53 2.64 19.75
C ARG A 1008 -15.57 1.63 20.20
N ALA A 1009 -15.84 1.53 21.51
CA ALA A 1009 -16.94 0.74 22.02
C ALA A 1009 -18.30 1.37 21.68
N GLY A 1010 -18.34 2.68 21.47
CA GLY A 1010 -19.52 3.48 21.20
C GLY A 1010 -20.04 4.24 22.42
N ASN A 1011 -19.30 4.28 23.54
CA ASN A 1011 -19.63 5.17 24.64
C ASN A 1011 -19.34 6.61 24.23
N GLN A 1012 -20.29 7.50 24.51
CA GLN A 1012 -20.17 8.91 24.23
C GLN A 1012 -20.06 9.69 25.54
N GLU A 1013 -19.10 10.60 25.62
CA GLU A 1013 -19.04 11.51 26.76
C GLU A 1013 -20.19 12.53 26.69
N PRO A 1014 -20.67 13.05 27.84
CA PRO A 1014 -21.61 14.16 27.86
C PRO A 1014 -21.05 15.38 27.13
N VAL A 1015 -21.90 16.12 26.41
CA VAL A 1015 -21.51 17.37 25.73
C VAL A 1015 -20.89 18.34 26.74
N ARG A 1016 -19.70 18.84 26.41
CA ARG A 1016 -18.95 19.83 27.15
C ARG A 1016 -18.94 21.15 26.42
N THR A 1017 -18.61 22.21 27.14
CA THR A 1017 -18.69 23.57 26.63
C THR A 1017 -17.42 24.35 26.96
N LEU A 1018 -16.87 25.03 25.96
CA LEU A 1018 -15.84 26.06 26.08
C LEU A 1018 -16.49 27.42 25.80
N VAL A 1019 -16.37 28.37 26.73
CA VAL A 1019 -16.82 29.75 26.52
C VAL A 1019 -15.61 30.59 26.14
N LEU A 1020 -15.60 31.09 24.90
CA LEU A 1020 -14.61 32.07 24.45
C LEU A 1020 -15.02 33.45 24.99
N PRO A 1021 -14.08 34.21 25.56
CA PRO A 1021 -14.38 35.53 26.08
C PRO A 1021 -14.63 36.55 24.95
N PRO A 1022 -15.22 37.72 25.25
CA PRO A 1022 -15.25 38.84 24.31
C PRO A 1022 -13.84 39.29 23.91
N ALA A 1023 -13.69 39.90 22.74
CA ALA A 1023 -12.41 40.40 22.23
C ALA A 1023 -11.67 41.32 23.22
N ASP A 1024 -12.41 42.13 23.98
CA ASP A 1024 -11.85 43.14 24.90
C ASP A 1024 -11.67 42.64 26.34
N ALA A 1025 -11.88 41.34 26.61
CA ALA A 1025 -11.61 40.75 27.91
C ALA A 1025 -10.13 40.36 28.03
N ASP A 1026 -9.51 40.75 29.15
CA ASP A 1026 -8.13 40.41 29.52
C ASP A 1026 -7.97 38.93 29.84
#